data_AF-A0A1I1E362-F1
#
_entry.id   AF-A0A1I1E362-F1
#
_cell.length_a   1.000
_cell.length_b   1.000
_cell.length_c   1.000
_cell.angle_alpha   90.00
_cell.angle_beta   90.00
_cell.angle_gamma   90.00
#
_symmetry.space_group_name_H-M   'P 1'
#
loop_
_entity.id
_entity.type
_entity.pdbx_description
1 polymer ?
#
loop_
_entity_poly.entity_id
_entity_poly.type
_entity_poly.pdbx_seq_one_letter_code
_entity_poly.pdbx_strand_id
1 'polypeptide(L)'
;MKSKILIVRLVCTIACFVLIGTTNSQNIHASTHYTRADLRSIVDSMNNSDFRAPQVETDSLRKDITGVTGKNAQGKTVRLNVGDTWHIQNPDGTVANYHGYRLVAGITWLSDHSSPWYYSKIGLFAQKIDGNQDISSWKYLGYVFNDFGEGKAGNSDTPLNNITSEWSGSTVLLNSNDDSLRFVYTNFSSAGQYLTTAKVSVVPQSGNDWNSGLKIEHSKTTDHKTVFGGDGSKYAKASTGGIDESAMRDPHIIYDNGQPYVVFQGSTGNSADQAGENNLNNRQYYGLSDSEYQKFVNKIRAQKGSSLYNRVLNSNSTIGIIKLNNDFTVSQVNDPLVTFNGTGIEIERANIFEKNGKWYIFATSHGTHLATNNKRINDGKAQYMFGFVSSDGITGNYQPLNGNGLVLASDDQTANFEYSFLVIPNSNNNRCMITSFLNNRSFAASYELEINGNTTKIINNKVYDQGALTTNGKSYNVSPQKNTVYSGYLFDGSAFNGGYRWYENNKLFTGFRYYCGSYYWFDEGDRQNNCFHEAWGHIYYTGADGRAVQGHQRINGQDLYFGDDGTYYLRSSGYLYDGSSQNGGYRWYEDGKLYTGFRYYMGTYYWFINGVRQNAGWRSAWGMKYYTDDSGRAVQGIQKIDGTYYNFGNDNSYYERGGYIYDGSSQNGGYRWYNDGKLFTGFRYYMGTYYWFVDGVRQNAGWREAWGMKYYTDANGRAVQGDQMIDGRHYFFGNDGSYYLR
;
A
#
# COMPACT_ATOMS: atom_id res chain seq x y z
N MET A 1 48.46 -32.22 29.94
CA MET A 1 47.20 -31.86 29.27
C MET A 1 47.23 -30.37 28.95
N LYS A 2 47.49 -30.03 27.69
CA LYS A 2 47.51 -28.64 27.18
C LYS A 2 46.48 -28.59 26.05
N SER A 3 45.38 -27.87 26.22
CA SER A 3 44.46 -27.57 25.12
C SER A 3 44.53 -26.08 24.80
N LYS A 4 44.76 -25.81 23.52
CA LYS A 4 44.98 -24.51 22.90
C LYS A 4 43.65 -23.80 22.64
N ILE A 5 43.71 -22.48 22.74
CA ILE A 5 42.76 -21.50 22.19
C ILE A 5 42.81 -21.57 20.65
N LEU A 6 41.65 -21.55 19.99
CA LEU A 6 41.51 -21.11 18.60
C LEU A 6 40.23 -20.28 18.45
N ILE A 7 40.42 -19.07 17.93
CA ILE A 7 39.43 -18.04 17.59
C ILE A 7 38.73 -18.45 16.28
N VAL A 8 37.39 -18.37 16.22
CA VAL A 8 36.63 -18.34 14.96
C VAL A 8 35.56 -17.24 15.01
N ARG A 9 35.58 -16.42 13.96
CA ARG A 9 34.71 -15.26 13.68
C ARG A 9 33.24 -15.66 13.52
N LEU A 10 32.34 -14.88 14.13
CA LEU A 10 30.91 -14.92 13.87
C LEU A 10 30.58 -14.01 12.68
N VAL A 11 30.08 -14.57 11.59
CA VAL A 11 29.37 -13.84 10.53
C VAL A 11 27.88 -14.09 10.78
N CYS A 12 27.14 -13.03 11.09
CA CYS A 12 25.68 -13.07 11.24
C CYS A 12 25.02 -13.21 9.87
N THR A 13 24.42 -14.36 9.61
CA THR A 13 23.31 -14.49 8.65
C THR A 13 22.05 -14.75 9.47
N ILE A 14 21.15 -13.77 9.53
CA ILE A 14 19.83 -13.92 10.15
C ILE A 14 18.98 -14.76 9.19
N ALA A 15 18.87 -16.06 9.48
CA ALA A 15 17.85 -16.92 8.90
C ALA A 15 16.58 -16.77 9.77
N CYS A 16 15.51 -16.26 9.17
CA CYS A 16 14.19 -16.16 9.78
C CYS A 16 13.62 -17.58 9.91
N PHE A 17 13.49 -18.08 11.14
CA PHE A 17 12.81 -19.34 11.42
C PHE A 17 11.30 -19.14 11.27
N VAL A 18 10.72 -19.70 10.21
CA VAL A 18 9.29 -20.00 10.12
C VAL A 18 9.04 -21.24 10.98
N LEU A 19 8.13 -21.13 11.95
CA LEU A 19 7.64 -22.25 12.74
C LEU A 19 6.94 -23.25 11.80
N ILE A 20 7.60 -24.37 11.53
CA ILE A 20 6.99 -25.56 10.91
C ILE A 20 6.30 -26.34 12.04
N GLY A 21 4.98 -26.29 12.06
CA GLY A 21 4.16 -27.27 12.78
C GLY A 21 4.14 -28.59 11.99
N THR A 22 4.64 -29.67 12.58
CA THR A 22 4.70 -30.98 11.95
C THR A 22 3.33 -31.69 11.97
N THR A 23 2.73 -31.74 10.78
CA THR A 23 2.14 -32.91 10.11
C THR A 23 1.20 -33.84 10.89
N ASN A 24 -0.09 -33.71 10.58
CA ASN A 24 -0.89 -34.84 10.11
C ASN A 24 -2.01 -34.32 9.20
N SER A 25 -1.79 -34.25 7.89
CA SER A 25 -2.83 -34.50 6.88
C SER A 25 -2.18 -34.78 5.53
N GLN A 26 -2.43 -35.97 5.00
CA GLN A 26 -2.56 -36.11 3.56
C GLN A 26 -3.87 -35.42 3.19
N ASN A 27 -3.80 -34.19 2.69
CA ASN A 27 -4.75 -33.68 1.71
C ASN A 27 -4.06 -32.64 0.84
N ILE A 28 -4.11 -32.92 -0.45
CA ILE A 28 -3.51 -32.23 -1.58
C ILE A 28 -4.51 -31.15 -2.07
N HIS A 29 -3.99 -30.00 -2.53
CA HIS A 29 -4.64 -28.84 -3.21
C HIS A 29 -5.44 -27.82 -2.36
N ALA A 30 -4.75 -26.80 -1.83
CA ALA A 30 -5.38 -25.53 -1.46
C ALA A 30 -5.20 -24.53 -2.61
N SER A 31 -6.28 -23.86 -3.02
CA SER A 31 -6.26 -22.86 -4.09
C SER A 31 -5.26 -21.73 -3.80
N THR A 32 -4.62 -21.19 -4.83
CA THR A 32 -3.79 -19.98 -4.68
C THR A 32 -4.69 -18.77 -4.49
N HIS A 33 -4.38 -17.87 -3.55
CA HIS A 33 -5.13 -16.62 -3.39
C HIS A 33 -4.32 -15.44 -3.95
N TYR A 34 -4.91 -14.68 -4.86
CA TYR A 34 -4.39 -13.38 -5.25
C TYR A 34 -4.70 -12.36 -4.16
N THR A 35 -3.70 -12.01 -3.37
CA THR A 35 -3.91 -11.36 -2.08
C THR A 35 -4.04 -9.84 -2.19
N ARG A 36 -4.59 -9.22 -1.13
CA ARG A 36 -4.65 -7.75 -1.02
C ARG A 36 -3.26 -7.11 -1.05
N ALA A 37 -2.24 -7.77 -0.48
CA ALA A 37 -0.85 -7.34 -0.55
C ALA A 37 -0.34 -7.34 -2.00
N ASP A 38 -0.64 -8.39 -2.77
CA ASP A 38 -0.30 -8.45 -4.21
C ASP A 38 -0.93 -7.28 -4.95
N LEU A 39 -2.26 -7.11 -4.83
CA LEU A 39 -3.01 -6.02 -5.46
C LEU A 39 -2.49 -4.62 -5.06
N ARG A 40 -2.08 -4.40 -3.81
CA ARG A 40 -1.54 -3.11 -3.38
C ARG A 40 -0.17 -2.83 -4.00
N SER A 41 0.64 -3.86 -4.17
CA SER A 41 2.02 -3.73 -4.65
C SER A 41 2.13 -3.53 -6.16
N ILE A 42 1.09 -3.81 -6.95
CA ILE A 42 1.16 -3.64 -8.42
C ILE A 42 1.47 -2.19 -8.83
N VAL A 43 1.14 -1.21 -7.98
CA VAL A 43 1.51 0.20 -8.20
C VAL A 43 3.02 0.38 -8.40
N ASP A 44 3.83 -0.40 -7.68
CA ASP A 44 5.29 -0.37 -7.84
C ASP A 44 5.70 -0.94 -9.20
N SER A 45 5.12 -2.08 -9.59
CA SER A 45 5.35 -2.68 -10.90
C SER A 45 4.92 -1.75 -12.03
N MET A 46 3.79 -1.04 -11.88
CA MET A 46 3.31 -0.07 -12.88
C MET A 46 4.25 1.13 -13.10
N ASN A 47 5.17 1.40 -12.17
CA ASN A 47 6.21 2.42 -12.33
C ASN A 47 7.41 1.91 -13.14
N ASN A 48 7.55 0.60 -13.33
CA ASN A 48 8.60 -0.01 -14.13
C ASN A 48 8.13 -0.19 -15.58
N SER A 49 8.92 0.31 -16.53
CA SER A 49 8.64 0.18 -17.96
C SER A 49 8.51 -1.27 -18.43
N ASP A 50 9.14 -2.24 -17.76
CA ASP A 50 9.12 -3.64 -18.16
C ASP A 50 7.71 -4.28 -18.11
N PHE A 51 6.76 -3.67 -17.41
CA PHE A 51 5.37 -4.14 -17.32
C PHE A 51 4.39 -3.27 -18.10
N ARG A 52 4.88 -2.28 -18.85
CA ARG A 52 4.02 -1.36 -19.60
C ARG A 52 3.75 -1.90 -21.00
N ALA A 53 2.48 -1.90 -21.40
CA ALA A 53 2.10 -2.14 -22.78
C ALA A 53 2.82 -1.15 -23.73
N PRO A 54 3.07 -1.52 -24.98
CA PRO A 54 3.63 -0.59 -25.96
C PRO A 54 2.62 0.50 -26.35
N GLN A 55 3.10 1.71 -26.64
CA GLN A 55 2.30 2.82 -27.15
C GLN A 55 2.26 2.76 -28.68
N VAL A 56 1.14 2.32 -29.25
CA VAL A 56 0.98 2.20 -30.71
C VAL A 56 0.29 3.45 -31.27
N GLU A 57 1.08 4.35 -31.86
CA GLU A 57 0.60 5.61 -32.42
C GLU A 57 0.45 5.65 -33.94
N THR A 58 0.95 4.63 -34.63
CA THR A 58 1.03 4.61 -36.09
C THR A 58 -0.30 4.22 -36.75
N ASP A 59 -0.82 5.08 -37.62
CA ASP A 59 -2.10 4.87 -38.35
C ASP A 59 -2.10 3.64 -39.27
N SER A 60 -0.92 3.13 -39.65
CA SER A 60 -0.79 1.87 -40.40
C SER A 60 -1.12 0.63 -39.58
N LEU A 61 -1.11 0.73 -38.24
CA LEU A 61 -1.41 -0.34 -37.29
C LEU A 61 -2.78 -0.15 -36.60
N ARG A 62 -3.64 0.68 -37.19
CA ARG A 62 -5.00 0.97 -36.69
C ARG A 62 -6.03 0.81 -37.80
N LYS A 63 -5.90 -0.25 -38.61
CA LYS A 63 -6.84 -0.54 -39.70
C LYS A 63 -7.88 -1.56 -39.27
N ASP A 64 -9.10 -1.39 -39.76
CA ASP A 64 -10.17 -2.38 -39.64
C ASP A 64 -9.85 -3.60 -40.52
N ILE A 65 -10.29 -4.79 -40.10
CA ILE A 65 -10.26 -5.98 -40.95
C ILE A 65 -11.26 -5.77 -42.11
N THR A 66 -10.83 -6.02 -43.34
CA THR A 66 -11.70 -5.79 -44.51
C THR A 66 -12.76 -6.89 -44.66
N GLY A 67 -13.99 -6.52 -45.02
CA GLY A 67 -15.03 -7.47 -45.41
C GLY A 67 -15.74 -8.18 -44.24
N VAL A 68 -15.55 -7.71 -43.00
CA VAL A 68 -16.26 -8.25 -41.83
C VAL A 68 -17.65 -7.63 -41.73
N THR A 69 -18.64 -8.29 -42.34
CA THR A 69 -20.02 -7.78 -42.43
C THR A 69 -21.04 -8.86 -42.14
N GLY A 70 -22.19 -8.47 -41.61
CA GLY A 70 -23.34 -9.32 -41.35
C GLY A 70 -24.65 -8.68 -41.82
N LYS A 71 -25.75 -9.45 -41.76
CA LYS A 71 -27.09 -8.96 -42.07
C LYS A 71 -27.84 -8.66 -40.78
N ASN A 72 -28.41 -7.47 -40.67
CA ASN A 72 -29.27 -7.12 -39.54
C ASN A 72 -30.71 -7.63 -39.75
N ALA A 73 -31.60 -7.39 -38.79
CA ALA A 73 -33.00 -7.85 -38.82
C ALA A 73 -33.80 -7.33 -40.03
N GLN A 74 -33.39 -6.22 -40.65
CA GLN A 74 -34.00 -5.66 -41.86
C GLN A 74 -33.33 -6.17 -43.16
N GLY A 75 -32.41 -7.13 -43.08
CA GLY A 75 -31.66 -7.66 -44.22
C GLY A 75 -30.57 -6.71 -44.76
N LYS A 76 -30.32 -5.59 -44.08
CA LYS A 76 -29.28 -4.63 -44.46
C LYS A 76 -27.91 -5.19 -44.09
N THR A 77 -26.95 -5.06 -45.00
CA THR A 77 -25.54 -5.35 -44.70
C THR A 77 -24.99 -4.27 -43.78
N VAL A 78 -24.47 -4.66 -42.63
CA VAL A 78 -23.79 -3.79 -41.68
C VAL A 78 -22.43 -4.37 -41.33
N ARG A 79 -21.52 -3.53 -40.82
CA ARG A 79 -20.23 -3.98 -40.32
C ARG A 79 -20.44 -4.84 -39.07
N LEU A 80 -19.57 -5.82 -38.86
CA LEU A 80 -19.46 -6.49 -37.57
C LEU A 80 -18.37 -5.81 -36.73
N ASN A 81 -18.66 -5.60 -35.45
CA ASN A 81 -17.63 -5.38 -34.45
C ASN A 81 -16.88 -6.70 -34.20
N VAL A 82 -15.62 -6.59 -33.80
CA VAL A 82 -14.74 -7.72 -33.47
C VAL A 82 -14.13 -7.44 -32.10
N GLY A 83 -14.50 -8.24 -31.11
CA GLY A 83 -14.03 -8.13 -29.72
C GLY A 83 -12.98 -9.19 -29.43
N ASP A 84 -13.17 -9.95 -28.36
CA ASP A 84 -12.27 -11.03 -27.93
C ASP A 84 -11.93 -12.00 -29.06
N THR A 85 -10.64 -12.26 -29.25
CA THR A 85 -10.12 -13.15 -30.29
C THR A 85 -9.12 -14.14 -29.73
N TRP A 86 -9.06 -15.32 -30.33
CA TRP A 86 -8.10 -16.37 -30.00
C TRP A 86 -7.62 -17.07 -31.27
N HIS A 87 -6.34 -17.45 -31.28
CA HIS A 87 -5.82 -18.29 -32.35
C HIS A 87 -6.34 -19.72 -32.22
N ILE A 88 -6.41 -20.40 -33.35
CA ILE A 88 -6.57 -21.85 -33.36
C ILE A 88 -5.20 -22.43 -33.00
N GLN A 89 -5.21 -23.32 -32.01
CA GLN A 89 -4.00 -23.83 -31.38
C GLN A 89 -3.81 -25.33 -31.58
N ASN A 90 -2.57 -25.77 -31.48
CA ASN A 90 -2.22 -27.17 -31.26
C ASN A 90 -2.54 -27.56 -29.81
N PRO A 91 -2.54 -28.85 -29.46
CA PRO A 91 -2.83 -29.32 -28.10
C PRO A 91 -1.94 -28.72 -26.98
N ASP A 92 -0.75 -28.22 -27.32
CA ASP A 92 0.20 -27.55 -26.42
C ASP A 92 0.02 -26.02 -26.30
N GLY A 93 -0.97 -25.47 -26.99
CA GLY A 93 -1.28 -24.03 -27.01
C GLY A 93 -0.56 -23.23 -28.11
N THR A 94 0.41 -23.82 -28.83
CA THR A 94 1.10 -23.15 -29.93
C THR A 94 0.18 -22.92 -31.13
N VAL A 95 0.50 -21.97 -32.01
CA VAL A 95 -0.31 -21.67 -33.21
C VAL A 95 -0.38 -22.88 -34.14
N ALA A 96 -1.59 -23.30 -34.50
CA ALA A 96 -1.79 -24.38 -35.45
C ALA A 96 -1.47 -23.96 -36.89
N ASN A 97 -0.85 -24.85 -37.65
CA ASN A 97 -0.83 -24.78 -39.11
C ASN A 97 -2.00 -25.60 -39.65
N TYR A 98 -3.06 -24.92 -40.05
CA TYR A 98 -4.25 -25.53 -40.61
C TYR A 98 -4.13 -25.57 -42.14
N HIS A 99 -3.53 -26.63 -42.68
CA HIS A 99 -3.37 -26.84 -44.12
C HIS A 99 -2.79 -25.63 -44.88
N GLY A 100 -1.78 -24.97 -44.30
CA GLY A 100 -1.14 -23.77 -44.87
C GLY A 100 -1.71 -22.43 -44.38
N TYR A 101 -2.69 -22.46 -43.49
CA TYR A 101 -3.33 -21.27 -42.91
C TYR A 101 -3.10 -21.15 -41.42
N ARG A 102 -3.05 -19.91 -40.94
CA ARG A 102 -3.35 -19.55 -39.56
C ARG A 102 -4.82 -19.18 -39.46
N LEU A 103 -5.46 -19.61 -38.39
CA LEU A 103 -6.85 -19.26 -38.12
C LEU A 103 -6.95 -18.50 -36.81
N VAL A 104 -7.89 -17.55 -36.76
CA VAL A 104 -8.30 -16.82 -35.56
C VAL A 104 -9.82 -16.89 -35.48
N ALA A 105 -10.35 -17.23 -34.32
CA ALA A 105 -11.76 -17.07 -34.02
C ALA A 105 -11.94 -15.84 -33.13
N GLY A 106 -13.12 -15.22 -33.15
CA GLY A 106 -13.41 -14.11 -32.25
C GLY A 106 -14.89 -13.77 -32.16
N ILE A 107 -15.25 -13.09 -31.08
CA ILE A 107 -16.61 -12.60 -30.87
C ILE A 107 -16.90 -11.51 -31.89
N THR A 108 -18.03 -11.66 -32.58
CA THR A 108 -18.55 -10.70 -33.55
C THR A 108 -20.00 -10.35 -33.25
N TRP A 109 -20.35 -9.07 -33.43
CA TRP A 109 -21.73 -8.60 -33.31
C TRP A 109 -22.01 -7.46 -34.29
N LEU A 110 -23.28 -7.27 -34.64
CA LEU A 110 -23.70 -6.24 -35.58
C LEU A 110 -23.39 -4.84 -35.01
N SER A 111 -22.81 -3.96 -35.83
CA SER A 111 -22.39 -2.62 -35.39
C SER A 111 -23.55 -1.68 -35.04
N ASP A 112 -24.77 -2.05 -35.42
CA ASP A 112 -26.00 -1.32 -35.07
C ASP A 112 -26.60 -1.78 -33.73
N HIS A 113 -26.04 -2.82 -33.10
CA HIS A 113 -26.35 -3.21 -31.73
C HIS A 113 -25.44 -2.45 -30.75
N SER A 114 -26.01 -1.99 -29.64
CA SER A 114 -25.29 -1.21 -28.63
C SER A 114 -24.40 -2.03 -27.71
N SER A 115 -24.51 -3.37 -27.71
CA SER A 115 -23.86 -4.24 -26.74
C SER A 115 -23.44 -5.59 -27.35
N PRO A 116 -22.23 -6.10 -27.03
CA PRO A 116 -21.79 -7.44 -27.42
C PRO A 116 -22.42 -8.55 -26.55
N TRP A 117 -23.12 -8.23 -25.46
CA TRP A 117 -23.58 -9.25 -24.52
C TRP A 117 -24.77 -10.08 -25.02
N TYR A 118 -25.49 -9.58 -26.03
CA TYR A 118 -26.68 -10.24 -26.58
C TYR A 118 -26.53 -10.39 -28.10
N TYR A 119 -26.83 -11.58 -28.62
CA TYR A 119 -26.80 -11.92 -30.04
C TYR A 119 -25.42 -11.87 -30.69
N SER A 120 -24.35 -11.94 -29.88
CA SER A 120 -23.00 -12.15 -30.39
C SER A 120 -22.81 -13.55 -30.94
N LYS A 121 -21.98 -13.66 -31.98
CA LYS A 121 -21.63 -14.92 -32.64
C LYS A 121 -20.13 -15.03 -32.82
N ILE A 122 -19.60 -16.25 -32.86
CA ILE A 122 -18.19 -16.47 -33.14
C ILE A 122 -17.98 -16.34 -34.65
N GLY A 123 -17.08 -15.44 -35.05
CA GLY A 123 -16.56 -15.31 -36.41
C GLY A 123 -15.24 -16.07 -36.58
N LEU A 124 -14.99 -16.59 -37.78
CA LEU A 124 -13.72 -17.25 -38.11
C LEU A 124 -12.96 -16.43 -39.17
N PHE A 125 -11.65 -16.29 -38.96
CA PHE A 125 -10.74 -15.55 -39.81
C PHE A 125 -9.58 -16.46 -40.23
N ALA A 126 -9.14 -16.33 -41.48
CA ALA A 126 -8.03 -17.09 -42.04
C ALA A 126 -6.97 -16.20 -42.67
N GLN A 127 -5.71 -16.57 -42.51
CA GLN A 127 -4.56 -15.92 -43.14
C GLN A 127 -3.61 -17.01 -43.66
N LYS A 128 -3.14 -16.88 -44.92
CA LYS A 128 -2.12 -17.79 -45.46
C LYS A 128 -0.78 -17.61 -44.73
N ILE A 129 -0.10 -18.72 -44.46
CA ILE A 129 1.22 -18.70 -43.79
C ILE A 129 2.30 -18.17 -44.73
N ASP A 130 2.25 -18.53 -46.00
CA ASP A 130 3.23 -18.21 -47.05
C ASP A 130 2.97 -16.88 -47.77
N GLY A 131 1.91 -16.16 -47.38
CA GLY A 131 1.51 -14.89 -47.99
C GLY A 131 1.94 -13.65 -47.21
N ASN A 132 1.41 -12.49 -47.61
CA ASN A 132 1.46 -11.26 -46.82
C ASN A 132 0.80 -11.51 -45.45
N GLN A 133 1.39 -11.00 -44.37
CA GLN A 133 0.94 -11.26 -43.00
C GLN A 133 0.43 -10.01 -42.27
N ASP A 134 0.21 -8.90 -43.00
CA ASP A 134 -0.44 -7.72 -42.45
C ASP A 134 -1.97 -7.89 -42.30
N ILE A 135 -2.63 -6.88 -41.75
CA ILE A 135 -4.06 -6.89 -41.46
C ILE A 135 -4.96 -7.11 -42.68
N SER A 136 -4.50 -6.75 -43.89
CA SER A 136 -5.28 -6.86 -45.13
C SER A 136 -5.39 -8.29 -45.65
N SER A 137 -4.52 -9.18 -45.19
CA SER A 137 -4.50 -10.58 -45.62
C SER A 137 -5.44 -11.48 -44.80
N TRP A 138 -5.94 -11.02 -43.66
CA TRP A 138 -6.98 -11.72 -42.91
C TRP A 138 -8.30 -11.72 -43.70
N LYS A 139 -8.84 -12.92 -43.92
CA LYS A 139 -10.14 -13.14 -44.58
C LYS A 139 -11.15 -13.63 -43.57
N TYR A 140 -12.26 -12.92 -43.45
CA TYR A 140 -13.41 -13.37 -42.69
C TYR A 140 -14.15 -14.48 -43.45
N LEU A 141 -14.27 -15.65 -42.83
CA LEU A 141 -14.91 -16.84 -43.40
C LEU A 141 -16.42 -16.90 -43.12
N GLY A 142 -16.91 -16.07 -42.20
CA GLY A 142 -18.31 -16.08 -41.75
C GLY A 142 -18.44 -16.44 -40.27
N TYR A 143 -19.68 -16.61 -39.82
CA TYR A 143 -19.98 -17.14 -38.49
C TYR A 143 -19.61 -18.62 -38.44
N VAL A 144 -19.03 -19.07 -37.33
CA VAL A 144 -18.72 -20.48 -37.06
C VAL A 144 -20.01 -21.32 -37.09
N PHE A 145 -21.09 -20.77 -36.56
CA PHE A 145 -22.43 -21.37 -36.59
C PHE A 145 -23.38 -20.41 -37.32
N ASN A 146 -24.21 -20.91 -38.24
CA ASN A 146 -25.28 -20.16 -38.88
C ASN A 146 -26.45 -19.92 -37.93
N ASP A 147 -26.78 -20.94 -37.13
CA ASP A 147 -27.83 -20.89 -36.13
C ASP A 147 -27.26 -21.22 -34.75
N PHE A 148 -27.85 -20.60 -33.74
CA PHE A 148 -27.56 -20.89 -32.34
C PHE A 148 -27.84 -22.37 -32.03
N GLY A 149 -26.80 -23.10 -31.60
CA GLY A 149 -26.88 -24.54 -31.33
C GLY A 149 -26.78 -25.45 -32.57
N GLU A 150 -26.29 -24.93 -33.72
CA GLU A 150 -26.02 -25.74 -34.92
C GLU A 150 -25.18 -26.98 -34.59
N GLY A 151 -25.60 -28.16 -35.08
CA GLY A 151 -24.87 -29.42 -34.86
C GLY A 151 -25.06 -30.06 -33.48
N LYS A 152 -26.11 -29.68 -32.74
CA LYS A 152 -26.41 -30.21 -31.40
C LYS A 152 -26.41 -31.74 -31.34
N ALA A 153 -25.75 -32.28 -30.30
CA ALA A 153 -25.64 -33.72 -30.08
C ALA A 153 -26.96 -34.37 -29.59
N GLY A 154 -27.86 -33.59 -29.00
CA GLY A 154 -29.14 -34.06 -28.49
C GLY A 154 -30.14 -32.93 -28.24
N ASN A 155 -31.43 -33.28 -28.11
CA ASN A 155 -32.50 -32.30 -27.90
C ASN A 155 -32.72 -31.91 -26.43
N SER A 156 -32.13 -32.64 -25.48
CA SER A 156 -32.31 -32.43 -24.03
C SER A 156 -31.31 -31.44 -23.40
N ASP A 157 -30.42 -30.85 -24.19
CA ASP A 157 -29.44 -29.87 -23.71
C ASP A 157 -30.10 -28.50 -23.50
N THR A 158 -30.77 -28.33 -22.36
CA THR A 158 -31.53 -27.12 -22.05
C THR A 158 -30.69 -25.83 -22.12
N PRO A 159 -29.46 -25.77 -21.56
CA PRO A 159 -28.61 -24.58 -21.74
C PRO A 159 -28.33 -24.26 -23.21
N LEU A 160 -28.01 -25.26 -24.03
CA LEU A 160 -27.75 -25.04 -25.46
C LEU A 160 -29.00 -24.64 -26.24
N ASN A 161 -30.15 -25.24 -25.94
CA ASN A 161 -31.42 -24.91 -26.57
C ASN A 161 -31.85 -23.45 -26.32
N ASN A 162 -31.34 -22.82 -25.25
CA ASN A 162 -31.67 -21.45 -24.85
C ASN A 162 -30.56 -20.45 -25.16
N ILE A 163 -29.50 -20.86 -25.89
CA ILE A 163 -28.39 -19.97 -26.22
C ILE A 163 -28.90 -18.73 -26.98
N THR A 164 -28.44 -17.56 -26.54
CA THR A 164 -28.74 -16.28 -27.19
C THR A 164 -27.49 -15.56 -27.65
N SER A 165 -26.31 -15.96 -27.16
CA SER A 165 -25.02 -15.44 -27.60
C SER A 165 -23.92 -16.49 -27.46
N GLU A 166 -22.96 -16.43 -28.39
CA GLU A 166 -21.71 -17.17 -28.33
C GLU A 166 -20.60 -16.19 -27.90
N TRP A 167 -20.03 -16.43 -26.73
CA TRP A 167 -18.95 -15.64 -26.15
C TRP A 167 -17.59 -16.36 -26.31
N SER A 168 -16.55 -15.83 -25.68
CA SER A 168 -15.16 -16.20 -25.94
C SER A 168 -14.83 -17.65 -25.55
N GLY A 169 -13.65 -18.11 -25.96
CA GLY A 169 -13.13 -19.41 -25.59
C GLY A 169 -11.78 -19.71 -26.24
N SER A 170 -11.64 -20.96 -26.69
CA SER A 170 -10.45 -21.49 -27.34
C SER A 170 -10.81 -22.51 -28.40
N THR A 171 -9.87 -22.83 -29.29
CA THR A 171 -10.13 -23.79 -30.37
C THR A 171 -8.89 -24.58 -30.67
N VAL A 172 -8.99 -25.91 -30.64
CA VAL A 172 -7.86 -26.82 -30.86
C VAL A 172 -7.99 -27.57 -32.18
N LEU A 173 -6.87 -27.64 -32.91
CA LEU A 173 -6.64 -28.61 -33.97
C LEU A 173 -6.04 -29.87 -33.33
N LEU A 174 -6.81 -30.97 -33.27
CA LEU A 174 -6.38 -32.18 -32.57
C LEU A 174 -5.24 -32.89 -33.31
N ASN A 175 -5.37 -33.04 -34.63
CA ASN A 175 -4.32 -33.58 -35.49
C ASN A 175 -4.08 -32.64 -36.66
N SER A 176 -2.83 -32.53 -37.11
CA SER A 176 -2.43 -31.62 -38.19
C SER A 176 -3.12 -31.88 -39.54
N ASN A 177 -3.65 -33.08 -39.73
CA ASN A 177 -4.32 -33.50 -40.96
C ASN A 177 -5.86 -33.42 -40.85
N ASP A 178 -6.40 -32.97 -39.70
CA ASP A 178 -7.84 -32.91 -39.50
C ASP A 178 -8.46 -31.76 -40.30
N ASP A 179 -9.58 -32.04 -40.96
CA ASP A 179 -10.44 -31.03 -41.60
C ASP A 179 -11.49 -30.48 -40.62
N SER A 180 -11.27 -30.68 -39.32
CA SER A 180 -12.18 -30.26 -38.27
C SER A 180 -11.45 -29.66 -37.08
N LEU A 181 -12.06 -28.64 -36.52
CA LEU A 181 -11.63 -27.93 -35.35
C LEU A 181 -12.56 -28.28 -34.18
N ARG A 182 -11.98 -28.37 -32.98
CA ARG A 182 -12.72 -28.51 -31.74
C ARG A 182 -12.81 -27.17 -31.05
N PHE A 183 -13.99 -26.56 -31.08
CA PHE A 183 -14.29 -25.33 -30.36
C PHE A 183 -14.66 -25.67 -28.92
N VAL A 184 -14.15 -24.89 -27.97
CA VAL A 184 -14.68 -24.81 -26.61
C VAL A 184 -14.90 -23.34 -26.31
N TYR A 185 -16.14 -22.94 -26.03
CA TYR A 185 -16.54 -21.56 -25.94
C TYR A 185 -17.65 -21.36 -24.90
N THR A 186 -18.02 -20.12 -24.65
CA THR A 186 -19.10 -19.79 -23.72
C THR A 186 -20.44 -19.65 -24.44
N ASN A 187 -21.38 -20.52 -24.07
CA ASN A 187 -22.80 -20.33 -24.34
C ASN A 187 -23.37 -19.38 -23.29
N PHE A 188 -23.90 -18.24 -23.73
CA PHE A 188 -24.63 -17.31 -22.89
C PHE A 188 -26.13 -17.32 -23.22
N SER A 189 -26.93 -17.34 -22.17
CA SER A 189 -28.40 -17.22 -22.22
C SER A 189 -28.93 -16.47 -21.01
N SER A 190 -30.25 -16.22 -20.99
CA SER A 190 -30.92 -15.71 -19.79
C SER A 190 -30.83 -16.65 -18.58
N ALA A 191 -30.48 -17.93 -18.77
CA ALA A 191 -30.29 -18.90 -17.70
C ALA A 191 -28.88 -18.84 -17.06
N GLY A 192 -27.92 -18.21 -17.75
CA GLY A 192 -26.54 -18.08 -17.27
C GLY A 192 -25.49 -18.35 -18.36
N GLN A 193 -24.24 -18.47 -17.92
CA GLN A 193 -23.07 -18.77 -18.74
C GLN A 193 -22.69 -20.25 -18.59
N TYR A 194 -22.40 -20.91 -19.71
CA TYR A 194 -22.06 -22.33 -19.75
C TYR A 194 -20.86 -22.55 -20.66
N LEU A 195 -19.92 -23.39 -20.21
CA LEU A 195 -18.86 -23.88 -21.08
C LEU A 195 -19.46 -24.89 -22.04
N THR A 196 -19.21 -24.73 -23.34
CA THR A 196 -19.83 -25.50 -24.42
C THR A 196 -18.76 -25.92 -25.42
N THR A 197 -18.95 -27.07 -26.05
CA THR A 197 -18.03 -27.61 -27.07
C THR A 197 -18.77 -27.91 -28.36
N ALA A 198 -18.07 -27.82 -29.49
CA ALA A 198 -18.58 -28.25 -30.80
C ALA A 198 -17.44 -28.70 -31.71
N LYS A 199 -17.74 -29.63 -32.64
CA LYS A 199 -16.84 -30.01 -33.73
C LYS A 199 -17.29 -29.32 -35.01
N VAL A 200 -16.41 -28.52 -35.60
CA VAL A 200 -16.71 -27.72 -36.80
C VAL A 200 -15.75 -28.08 -37.91
N SER A 201 -16.26 -28.37 -39.11
CA SER A 201 -15.42 -28.65 -40.27
C SER A 201 -15.11 -27.39 -41.07
N VAL A 202 -13.84 -27.22 -41.44
CA VAL A 202 -13.37 -26.15 -42.32
C VAL A 202 -12.69 -26.82 -43.50
N VAL A 203 -13.14 -26.51 -44.71
CA VAL A 203 -12.74 -27.24 -45.92
C VAL A 203 -12.29 -26.27 -47.01
N PRO A 204 -11.60 -26.74 -48.05
CA PRO A 204 -11.30 -25.94 -49.22
C PRO A 204 -12.56 -25.38 -49.89
N GLN A 205 -12.47 -24.19 -50.48
CA GLN A 205 -13.58 -23.61 -51.25
C GLN A 205 -13.95 -24.47 -52.46
N SER A 206 -12.93 -25.02 -53.14
CA SER A 206 -13.07 -25.84 -54.34
C SER A 206 -12.42 -27.22 -54.18
N GLY A 207 -13.23 -28.28 -54.22
CA GLY A 207 -12.77 -29.67 -54.17
C GLY A 207 -11.85 -29.94 -52.98
N ASN A 208 -10.66 -30.47 -53.27
CA ASN A 208 -9.59 -30.74 -52.29
C ASN A 208 -8.40 -29.76 -52.42
N ASP A 209 -8.57 -28.63 -53.11
CA ASP A 209 -7.49 -27.66 -53.32
C ASP A 209 -7.44 -26.61 -52.19
N TRP A 210 -6.59 -26.86 -51.20
CA TRP A 210 -6.37 -25.95 -50.06
C TRP A 210 -5.88 -24.54 -50.48
N ASN A 211 -5.39 -24.34 -51.70
CA ASN A 211 -5.03 -23.00 -52.18
C ASN A 211 -6.23 -22.16 -52.62
N SER A 212 -7.39 -22.77 -52.85
CA SER A 212 -8.63 -22.11 -53.28
C SER A 212 -9.25 -21.19 -52.21
N GLY A 213 -8.69 -21.17 -51.00
CA GLY A 213 -9.27 -20.52 -49.84
C GLY A 213 -10.06 -21.52 -48.99
N LEU A 214 -10.59 -21.04 -47.86
CA LEU A 214 -11.33 -21.86 -46.90
C LEU A 214 -12.80 -21.48 -46.85
N LYS A 215 -13.64 -22.42 -46.45
CA LYS A 215 -15.05 -22.20 -46.06
C LYS A 215 -15.42 -23.10 -44.89
N ILE A 216 -16.41 -22.67 -44.11
CA ILE A 216 -16.99 -23.48 -43.04
C ILE A 216 -18.03 -24.43 -43.66
N GLU A 217 -17.93 -25.72 -43.36
CA GLU A 217 -18.88 -26.74 -43.81
C GLU A 217 -19.92 -27.00 -42.71
N HIS A 218 -20.91 -26.11 -42.61
CA HIS A 218 -21.95 -26.12 -41.58
C HIS A 218 -22.72 -27.45 -41.50
N SER A 219 -22.92 -28.13 -42.63
CA SER A 219 -23.61 -29.43 -42.64
C SER A 219 -22.88 -30.54 -41.88
N LYS A 220 -21.59 -30.34 -41.57
CA LYS A 220 -20.73 -31.26 -40.82
C LYS A 220 -20.47 -30.80 -39.38
N THR A 221 -21.06 -29.70 -38.93
CA THR A 221 -21.02 -29.30 -37.52
C THR A 221 -21.73 -30.36 -36.68
N THR A 222 -21.03 -30.90 -35.68
CA THR A 222 -21.51 -32.03 -34.87
C THR A 222 -20.99 -31.92 -33.44
N ASP A 223 -21.48 -32.81 -32.58
CA ASP A 223 -21.01 -32.93 -31.19
C ASP A 223 -21.06 -31.60 -30.43
N HIS A 224 -22.08 -30.79 -30.74
CA HIS A 224 -22.32 -29.52 -30.09
C HIS A 224 -23.14 -29.76 -28.81
N LYS A 225 -22.53 -29.49 -27.65
CA LYS A 225 -23.11 -29.78 -26.33
C LYS A 225 -22.51 -28.92 -25.23
N THR A 226 -23.29 -28.68 -24.20
CA THR A 226 -22.85 -28.09 -22.94
C THR A 226 -21.89 -29.03 -22.22
N VAL A 227 -20.78 -28.49 -21.73
CA VAL A 227 -19.74 -29.19 -20.98
C VAL A 227 -19.90 -28.97 -19.48
N PHE A 228 -19.98 -27.72 -19.03
CA PHE A 228 -19.99 -27.40 -17.61
C PHE A 228 -20.70 -26.07 -17.31
N GLY A 229 -21.46 -26.04 -16.22
CA GLY A 229 -22.19 -24.86 -15.74
C GLY A 229 -21.97 -24.58 -14.26
N GLY A 230 -20.86 -25.04 -13.67
CA GLY A 230 -20.60 -24.97 -12.24
C GLY A 230 -21.25 -26.09 -11.42
N ASP A 231 -20.55 -26.56 -10.38
CA ASP A 231 -21.01 -27.63 -9.49
C ASP A 231 -21.75 -27.10 -8.24
N GLY A 232 -21.64 -25.80 -7.96
CA GLY A 232 -22.17 -25.12 -6.77
C GLY A 232 -21.33 -25.32 -5.52
N SER A 233 -20.32 -26.20 -5.57
CA SER A 233 -19.42 -26.47 -4.46
C SER A 233 -18.11 -25.72 -4.68
N LYS A 234 -17.29 -26.15 -5.65
CA LYS A 234 -16.02 -25.50 -5.96
C LYS A 234 -16.21 -24.23 -6.79
N TYR A 235 -17.15 -24.28 -7.73
CA TYR A 235 -17.50 -23.18 -8.61
C TYR A 235 -18.98 -22.84 -8.46
N ALA A 236 -19.31 -21.56 -8.42
CA ALA A 236 -20.70 -21.11 -8.42
C ALA A 236 -21.43 -21.67 -9.64
N LYS A 237 -22.71 -22.03 -9.45
CA LYS A 237 -23.55 -22.47 -10.57
C LYS A 237 -23.82 -21.29 -11.50
N ALA A 238 -23.93 -21.59 -12.79
CA ALA A 238 -24.49 -20.69 -13.78
C ALA A 238 -25.81 -20.14 -13.25
N SER A 239 -25.90 -18.82 -13.20
CA SER A 239 -27.04 -18.13 -12.62
C SER A 239 -27.38 -16.88 -13.41
N THR A 240 -28.56 -16.33 -13.12
CA THR A 240 -29.05 -15.08 -13.70
C THR A 240 -28.56 -13.83 -12.93
N GLY A 241 -27.55 -13.97 -12.06
CA GLY A 241 -26.95 -12.87 -11.29
C GLY A 241 -26.28 -11.82 -12.18
N GLY A 242 -25.63 -10.82 -11.58
CA GLY A 242 -24.80 -9.88 -12.33
C GLY A 242 -23.79 -10.65 -13.19
N ILE A 243 -23.58 -10.21 -14.44
CA ILE A 243 -22.77 -10.92 -15.46
C ILE A 243 -21.38 -11.30 -14.92
N ASP A 244 -20.84 -10.50 -14.01
CA ASP A 244 -19.50 -10.68 -13.42
C ASP A 244 -19.54 -11.32 -12.01
N GLU A 245 -20.70 -11.35 -11.36
CA GLU A 245 -20.86 -11.90 -10.00
C GLU A 245 -21.02 -13.43 -10.00
N SER A 246 -21.41 -14.02 -11.14
CA SER A 246 -21.50 -15.48 -11.34
C SER A 246 -20.95 -15.87 -12.71
N ALA A 247 -19.64 -15.72 -12.89
CA ALA A 247 -18.96 -16.02 -14.14
C ALA A 247 -18.79 -17.53 -14.35
N MET A 248 -18.92 -17.96 -15.61
CA MET A 248 -18.60 -19.31 -16.08
C MET A 248 -18.27 -19.23 -17.57
N ARG A 249 -17.11 -18.64 -17.87
CA ARG A 249 -16.77 -18.23 -19.24
C ARG A 249 -15.30 -18.39 -19.60
N ASP A 250 -14.99 -18.07 -20.85
CA ASP A 250 -13.65 -18.05 -21.42
C ASP A 250 -12.88 -19.38 -21.28
N PRO A 251 -13.47 -20.52 -21.69
CA PRO A 251 -12.81 -21.80 -21.57
C PRO A 251 -11.60 -21.91 -22.51
N HIS A 252 -10.44 -22.17 -21.93
CA HIS A 252 -9.19 -22.49 -22.59
C HIS A 252 -8.87 -23.97 -22.49
N ILE A 253 -8.98 -24.69 -23.61
CA ILE A 253 -8.63 -26.10 -23.71
C ILE A 253 -7.12 -26.29 -23.86
N ILE A 254 -6.54 -27.21 -23.08
CA ILE A 254 -5.12 -27.55 -23.13
C ILE A 254 -4.95 -29.04 -22.88
N TYR A 255 -3.87 -29.63 -23.39
CA TYR A 255 -3.56 -31.04 -23.17
C TYR A 255 -2.28 -31.20 -22.35
N ASP A 256 -2.36 -32.00 -21.29
CA ASP A 256 -1.20 -32.46 -20.54
C ASP A 256 -1.04 -33.96 -20.79
N ASN A 257 0.04 -34.37 -21.48
CA ASN A 257 0.31 -35.78 -21.80
C ASN A 257 -0.89 -36.50 -22.46
N GLY A 258 -1.57 -35.83 -23.39
CA GLY A 258 -2.74 -36.36 -24.13
C GLY A 258 -4.07 -36.26 -23.37
N GLN A 259 -4.06 -35.83 -22.12
CA GLN A 259 -5.26 -35.63 -21.31
C GLN A 259 -5.82 -34.20 -21.49
N PRO A 260 -7.07 -34.03 -21.96
CA PRO A 260 -7.68 -32.71 -22.08
C PRO A 260 -8.09 -32.12 -20.73
N TYR A 261 -7.79 -30.83 -20.57
CA TYR A 261 -8.25 -29.95 -19.49
C TYR A 261 -8.87 -28.69 -20.10
N VAL A 262 -9.78 -28.07 -19.35
CA VAL A 262 -10.28 -26.73 -19.65
C VAL A 262 -10.03 -25.85 -18.43
N VAL A 263 -9.27 -24.78 -18.62
CA VAL A 263 -9.15 -23.67 -17.67
C VAL A 263 -10.15 -22.59 -18.05
N PHE A 264 -10.78 -21.92 -17.09
CA PHE A 264 -11.86 -20.98 -17.36
C PHE A 264 -11.94 -19.89 -16.30
N GLN A 265 -12.59 -18.78 -16.64
CA GLN A 265 -13.05 -17.82 -15.64
C GLN A 265 -14.30 -18.37 -14.94
N GLY A 266 -14.26 -18.40 -13.61
CA GLY A 266 -15.39 -18.77 -12.77
C GLY A 266 -15.60 -17.79 -11.62
N SER A 267 -16.57 -18.11 -10.78
CA SER A 267 -16.74 -17.54 -9.43
C SER A 267 -16.66 -18.65 -8.38
N THR A 268 -16.13 -18.37 -7.19
CA THR A 268 -16.04 -19.39 -6.13
C THR A 268 -17.41 -19.88 -5.67
N GLY A 269 -17.53 -21.20 -5.48
CA GLY A 269 -18.74 -21.85 -4.95
C GLY A 269 -18.76 -21.91 -3.42
N ASN A 270 -19.74 -22.62 -2.87
CA ASN A 270 -19.98 -22.64 -1.41
C ASN A 270 -18.82 -23.21 -0.59
N SER A 271 -18.06 -24.18 -1.13
CA SER A 271 -16.93 -24.80 -0.42
C SER A 271 -15.59 -24.10 -0.69
N ALA A 272 -15.56 -23.16 -1.64
CA ALA A 272 -14.40 -22.35 -2.00
C ALA A 272 -14.56 -20.89 -1.52
N ASP A 273 -15.29 -20.67 -0.42
CA ASP A 273 -15.63 -19.36 0.14
C ASP A 273 -16.29 -18.41 -0.87
N GLN A 274 -17.60 -18.58 -1.06
CA GLN A 274 -18.42 -17.67 -1.86
C GLN A 274 -18.30 -16.21 -1.38
N ALA A 275 -18.49 -15.26 -2.31
CA ALA A 275 -18.60 -13.83 -2.05
C ALA A 275 -19.49 -13.49 -0.84
N GLY A 276 -19.11 -12.45 -0.11
CA GLY A 276 -19.86 -11.90 1.01
C GLY A 276 -18.97 -11.50 2.18
N GLU A 277 -19.55 -11.48 3.38
CA GLU A 277 -18.85 -11.10 4.62
C GLU A 277 -17.65 -12.03 4.93
N ASN A 278 -17.64 -13.24 4.37
CA ASN A 278 -16.50 -14.17 4.47
C ASN A 278 -15.19 -13.54 3.94
N ASN A 279 -15.26 -12.69 2.91
CA ASN A 279 -14.09 -11.96 2.41
C ASN A 279 -13.47 -11.05 3.47
N LEU A 280 -14.24 -10.59 4.46
CA LEU A 280 -13.75 -9.76 5.58
C LEU A 280 -13.27 -10.58 6.78
N ASN A 281 -13.47 -11.90 6.77
CA ASN A 281 -13.16 -12.78 7.89
C ASN A 281 -12.02 -13.77 7.58
N ASN A 282 -11.75 -14.05 6.30
CA ASN A 282 -10.65 -14.92 5.91
C ASN A 282 -9.36 -14.13 5.67
N ARG A 283 -8.42 -14.25 6.61
CA ARG A 283 -7.11 -13.57 6.59
C ARG A 283 -6.22 -13.98 5.41
N GLN A 284 -6.42 -15.17 4.83
CA GLN A 284 -5.56 -15.68 3.75
C GLN A 284 -5.67 -14.83 2.47
N TYR A 285 -6.78 -14.10 2.29
CA TYR A 285 -7.00 -13.20 1.14
C TYR A 285 -6.19 -11.90 1.21
N TYR A 286 -5.51 -11.63 2.32
CA TYR A 286 -4.91 -10.33 2.56
C TYR A 286 -3.41 -10.33 2.35
N GLY A 287 -2.69 -11.38 2.76
CA GLY A 287 -1.22 -11.38 2.70
C GLY A 287 -0.58 -10.27 3.55
N LEU A 288 -1.31 -9.71 4.52
CA LEU A 288 -0.88 -8.59 5.38
C LEU A 288 -0.46 -9.06 6.78
N SER A 289 0.17 -8.18 7.56
CA SER A 289 0.32 -8.39 9.00
C SER A 289 -1.05 -8.32 9.72
N ASP A 290 -1.14 -8.84 10.95
CA ASP A 290 -2.41 -8.83 11.71
C ASP A 290 -2.94 -7.42 11.93
N SER A 291 -2.06 -6.48 12.27
CA SER A 291 -2.43 -5.09 12.50
C SER A 291 -2.99 -4.44 11.23
N GLU A 292 -2.32 -4.65 10.09
CA GLU A 292 -2.76 -4.08 8.80
C GLU A 292 -4.06 -4.70 8.29
N TYR A 293 -4.23 -6.02 8.46
CA TYR A 293 -5.47 -6.72 8.16
C TYR A 293 -6.64 -6.17 8.97
N GLN A 294 -6.49 -6.10 10.30
CA GLN A 294 -7.54 -5.59 11.19
C GLN A 294 -7.86 -4.13 10.90
N LYS A 295 -6.83 -3.29 10.66
CA LYS A 295 -7.02 -1.89 10.28
C LYS A 295 -7.84 -1.77 8.99
N PHE A 296 -7.49 -2.54 7.96
CA PHE A 296 -8.21 -2.54 6.70
C PHE A 296 -9.66 -3.02 6.87
N VAL A 297 -9.88 -4.17 7.51
CA VAL A 297 -11.24 -4.72 7.71
C VAL A 297 -12.12 -3.77 8.52
N ASN A 298 -11.59 -3.18 9.60
CA ASN A 298 -12.32 -2.18 10.38
C ASN A 298 -12.66 -0.95 9.54
N LYS A 299 -11.72 -0.48 8.70
CA LYS A 299 -11.97 0.61 7.75
C LYS A 299 -13.05 0.24 6.73
N ILE A 300 -13.04 -0.97 6.18
CA ILE A 300 -14.08 -1.44 5.24
C ILE A 300 -15.45 -1.52 5.94
N ARG A 301 -15.53 -2.09 7.14
CA ARG A 301 -16.79 -2.18 7.91
C ARG A 301 -17.35 -0.80 8.26
N ALA A 302 -16.50 0.17 8.59
CA ALA A 302 -16.91 1.54 8.89
C ALA A 302 -17.49 2.29 7.69
N GLN A 303 -17.25 1.82 6.45
CA GLN A 303 -17.75 2.43 5.21
C GLN A 303 -18.75 1.53 4.46
N LYS A 304 -19.57 0.78 5.22
CA LYS A 304 -20.62 -0.10 4.68
C LYS A 304 -21.47 0.62 3.61
N GLY A 305 -21.63 -0.04 2.46
CA GLY A 305 -22.37 0.48 1.31
C GLY A 305 -21.56 1.33 0.32
N SER A 306 -20.29 1.65 0.61
CA SER A 306 -19.39 2.30 -0.35
C SER A 306 -19.04 1.39 -1.53
N SER A 307 -18.59 1.97 -2.65
CA SER A 307 -18.11 1.22 -3.83
C SER A 307 -16.96 0.25 -3.49
N LEU A 308 -16.04 0.64 -2.60
CA LEU A 308 -14.94 -0.24 -2.18
C LEU A 308 -15.47 -1.38 -1.31
N TYR A 309 -16.37 -1.11 -0.36
CA TYR A 309 -17.02 -2.14 0.45
C TYR A 309 -17.72 -3.17 -0.43
N ASN A 310 -18.56 -2.73 -1.37
CA ASN A 310 -19.29 -3.64 -2.25
C ASN A 310 -18.34 -4.47 -3.13
N ARG A 311 -17.28 -3.87 -3.68
CA ARG A 311 -16.29 -4.62 -4.45
C ARG A 311 -15.57 -5.67 -3.61
N VAL A 312 -15.14 -5.35 -2.39
CA VAL A 312 -14.49 -6.33 -1.51
C VAL A 312 -15.43 -7.49 -1.18
N LEU A 313 -16.70 -7.21 -0.87
CA LEU A 313 -17.67 -8.26 -0.56
C LEU A 313 -18.00 -9.12 -1.79
N ASN A 314 -18.18 -8.51 -2.96
CA ASN A 314 -18.55 -9.23 -4.18
C ASN A 314 -17.36 -9.93 -4.84
N SER A 315 -16.11 -9.65 -4.43
CA SER A 315 -14.91 -10.24 -5.03
C SER A 315 -14.85 -11.73 -4.76
N ASN A 316 -15.06 -12.54 -5.79
CA ASN A 316 -14.99 -13.99 -5.75
C ASN A 316 -14.57 -14.60 -7.11
N SER A 317 -13.94 -13.81 -7.98
CA SER A 317 -13.50 -14.31 -9.27
C SER A 317 -12.46 -15.40 -9.11
N THR A 318 -12.42 -16.35 -10.03
CA THR A 318 -11.47 -17.45 -9.98
C THR A 318 -11.04 -17.90 -11.36
N ILE A 319 -9.82 -18.44 -11.44
CA ILE A 319 -9.34 -19.24 -12.55
C ILE A 319 -9.58 -20.71 -12.18
N GLY A 320 -10.60 -21.30 -12.79
CA GLY A 320 -11.00 -22.68 -12.56
C GLY A 320 -10.35 -23.67 -13.52
N ILE A 321 -10.43 -24.95 -13.19
CA ILE A 321 -9.99 -26.04 -14.06
C ILE A 321 -10.88 -27.27 -13.92
N ILE A 322 -11.19 -27.88 -15.06
CA ILE A 322 -11.86 -29.18 -15.15
C ILE A 322 -11.06 -30.11 -16.05
N LYS A 323 -11.06 -31.39 -15.71
CA LYS A 323 -10.54 -32.46 -16.56
C LYS A 323 -11.67 -33.02 -17.42
N LEU A 324 -11.39 -33.29 -18.68
CA LEU A 324 -12.38 -33.87 -19.60
C LEU A 324 -12.10 -35.34 -19.90
N ASN A 325 -13.11 -36.07 -20.33
CA ASN A 325 -12.96 -37.33 -21.06
C ASN A 325 -12.60 -37.05 -22.53
N ASN A 326 -12.21 -38.08 -23.27
CA ASN A 326 -11.91 -37.96 -24.71
C ASN A 326 -13.11 -37.53 -25.56
N ASP A 327 -14.33 -37.73 -25.07
CA ASP A 327 -15.57 -37.26 -25.69
C ASP A 327 -15.95 -35.83 -25.24
N PHE A 328 -15.07 -35.12 -24.55
CA PHE A 328 -15.26 -33.76 -24.04
C PHE A 328 -16.35 -33.60 -22.96
N THR A 329 -16.79 -34.69 -22.33
CA THR A 329 -17.59 -34.63 -21.09
C THR A 329 -16.68 -34.41 -19.87
N VAL A 330 -17.20 -33.83 -18.79
CA VAL A 330 -16.41 -33.60 -17.55
C VAL A 330 -16.12 -34.92 -16.86
N SER A 331 -14.84 -35.20 -16.59
CA SER A 331 -14.40 -36.37 -15.83
C SER A 331 -14.05 -36.02 -14.38
N GLN A 332 -13.54 -34.81 -14.14
CA GLN A 332 -13.19 -34.34 -12.80
C GLN A 332 -13.32 -32.82 -12.70
N VAL A 333 -13.85 -32.36 -11.57
CA VAL A 333 -13.88 -30.95 -11.17
C VAL A 333 -12.78 -30.70 -10.14
N ASN A 334 -11.74 -29.98 -10.54
CA ASN A 334 -10.60 -29.65 -9.70
C ASN A 334 -10.87 -28.39 -8.87
N ASP A 335 -10.13 -28.20 -7.78
CA ASP A 335 -10.19 -26.95 -7.03
C ASP A 335 -9.71 -25.78 -7.89
N PRO A 336 -10.22 -24.56 -7.64
CA PRO A 336 -9.69 -23.35 -8.23
C PRO A 336 -8.16 -23.28 -8.25
N LEU A 337 -7.56 -22.93 -9.39
CA LEU A 337 -6.12 -22.72 -9.47
C LEU A 337 -5.72 -21.44 -8.74
N VAL A 338 -6.48 -20.37 -8.98
CA VAL A 338 -6.27 -19.05 -8.38
C VAL A 338 -7.62 -18.40 -8.07
N THR A 339 -7.80 -17.85 -6.86
CA THR A 339 -8.97 -17.06 -6.49
C THR A 339 -8.61 -15.61 -6.20
N PHE A 340 -9.55 -14.70 -6.49
CA PHE A 340 -9.45 -13.25 -6.29
C PHE A 340 -10.41 -12.79 -5.18
N ASN A 341 -10.63 -13.63 -4.17
CA ASN A 341 -11.47 -13.29 -3.03
C ASN A 341 -10.98 -12.02 -2.33
N GLY A 342 -11.89 -11.08 -2.11
CA GLY A 342 -11.55 -9.77 -1.54
C GLY A 342 -10.70 -8.84 -2.42
N THR A 343 -10.30 -9.26 -3.63
CA THR A 343 -9.38 -8.52 -4.50
C THR A 343 -9.90 -8.23 -5.90
N GLY A 344 -10.80 -9.06 -6.46
CA GLY A 344 -11.41 -8.81 -7.76
C GLY A 344 -12.70 -9.57 -8.00
N ILE A 345 -13.63 -8.92 -8.71
CA ILE A 345 -14.90 -9.54 -9.16
C ILE A 345 -14.74 -10.23 -10.51
N GLU A 346 -13.73 -9.85 -11.29
CA GLU A 346 -13.57 -10.33 -12.66
C GLU A 346 -12.10 -10.56 -13.03
N ILE A 347 -11.79 -11.76 -13.53
CA ILE A 347 -10.49 -12.16 -14.08
C ILE A 347 -10.73 -13.03 -15.33
N GLU A 348 -10.62 -12.44 -16.50
CA GLU A 348 -11.10 -12.98 -17.79
C GLU A 348 -9.99 -13.60 -18.63
N ARG A 349 -10.37 -14.25 -19.74
CA ARG A 349 -9.44 -14.78 -20.76
C ARG A 349 -8.33 -15.66 -20.17
N ALA A 350 -8.67 -16.49 -19.20
CA ALA A 350 -7.71 -17.41 -18.60
C ALA A 350 -7.09 -18.31 -19.69
N ASN A 351 -5.78 -18.25 -19.84
CA ASN A 351 -5.01 -19.01 -20.83
C ASN A 351 -3.82 -19.67 -20.15
N ILE A 352 -3.55 -20.93 -20.49
CA ILE A 352 -2.57 -21.78 -19.81
C ILE A 352 -1.72 -22.54 -20.83
N PHE A 353 -0.43 -22.71 -20.54
CA PHE A 353 0.46 -23.58 -21.30
C PHE A 353 1.68 -23.99 -20.49
N GLU A 354 2.32 -25.07 -20.92
CA GLU A 354 3.61 -25.52 -20.40
C GLU A 354 4.75 -24.86 -21.17
N LYS A 355 5.79 -24.42 -20.46
CA LYS A 355 7.01 -23.87 -21.06
C LYS A 355 8.21 -24.12 -20.13
N ASN A 356 9.24 -24.76 -20.64
CA ASN A 356 10.48 -25.03 -19.90
C ASN A 356 10.25 -25.75 -18.55
N GLY A 357 9.36 -26.75 -18.54
CA GLY A 357 9.06 -27.58 -17.37
C GLY A 357 8.15 -26.92 -16.33
N LYS A 358 7.50 -25.80 -16.67
CA LYS A 358 6.61 -25.05 -15.77
C LYS A 358 5.30 -24.72 -16.47
N TRP A 359 4.22 -24.65 -15.71
CA TRP A 359 2.90 -24.26 -16.19
C TRP A 359 2.67 -22.79 -15.89
N TYR A 360 2.27 -22.03 -16.91
CA TYR A 360 1.98 -20.60 -16.81
C TYR A 360 0.53 -20.34 -17.12
N ILE A 361 -0.11 -19.53 -16.28
CA ILE A 361 -1.46 -19.01 -16.49
C ILE A 361 -1.37 -17.51 -16.70
N PHE A 362 -2.13 -17.01 -17.66
CA PHE A 362 -2.37 -15.58 -17.86
C PHE A 362 -3.86 -15.29 -17.89
N ALA A 363 -4.27 -14.16 -17.35
CA ALA A 363 -5.66 -13.72 -17.37
C ALA A 363 -5.75 -12.18 -17.33
N THR A 364 -6.76 -11.61 -17.97
CA THR A 364 -6.93 -10.15 -18.08
C THR A 364 -7.96 -9.63 -17.09
N SER A 365 -7.86 -8.36 -16.69
CA SER A 365 -8.90 -7.73 -15.87
C SER A 365 -8.94 -6.22 -16.09
N HIS A 366 -10.12 -5.64 -15.93
CA HIS A 366 -10.32 -4.21 -15.84
C HIS A 366 -9.91 -3.68 -14.47
N GLY A 367 -9.23 -2.52 -14.42
CA GLY A 367 -8.94 -1.84 -13.15
C GLY A 367 -10.18 -1.51 -12.32
N THR A 368 -11.31 -1.29 -12.99
CA THR A 368 -12.63 -1.06 -12.37
C THR A 368 -13.14 -2.26 -11.58
N HIS A 369 -12.69 -3.46 -11.91
CA HIS A 369 -13.13 -4.73 -11.31
C HIS A 369 -12.21 -5.20 -10.17
N LEU A 370 -11.10 -4.50 -9.93
CA LEU A 370 -10.22 -4.74 -8.79
C LEU A 370 -10.73 -4.00 -7.54
N ALA A 371 -10.67 -4.65 -6.37
CA ALA A 371 -11.15 -4.15 -5.09
C ALA A 371 -10.16 -3.17 -4.42
N THR A 372 -9.92 -2.05 -5.11
CA THR A 372 -9.05 -0.97 -4.63
C THR A 372 -9.62 0.40 -4.95
N ASN A 373 -9.40 1.35 -4.05
CA ASN A 373 -9.73 2.75 -4.29
C ASN A 373 -8.54 3.52 -4.89
N ASN A 374 -7.33 2.94 -4.99
CA ASN A 374 -6.20 3.67 -5.57
C ASN A 374 -6.50 3.99 -7.05
N LYS A 375 -6.64 5.28 -7.38
CA LYS A 375 -6.97 5.73 -8.74
C LYS A 375 -5.88 5.36 -9.75
N ARG A 376 -4.63 5.18 -9.33
CA ARG A 376 -3.58 4.63 -10.21
C ARG A 376 -3.97 3.28 -10.78
N ILE A 377 -4.62 2.43 -9.99
CA ILE A 377 -5.04 1.09 -10.39
C ILE A 377 -6.41 1.13 -11.07
N ASN A 378 -7.34 1.89 -10.50
CA ASN A 378 -8.72 2.00 -10.95
C ASN A 378 -9.02 3.44 -11.36
N ASP A 379 -8.53 3.85 -12.53
CA ASP A 379 -8.80 5.17 -13.14
C ASP A 379 -10.00 5.15 -14.12
N GLY A 380 -10.63 3.99 -14.31
CA GLY A 380 -11.70 3.77 -15.28
C GLY A 380 -11.22 3.38 -16.69
N LYS A 381 -9.91 3.33 -16.94
CA LYS A 381 -9.33 3.00 -18.26
C LYS A 381 -8.28 1.89 -18.21
N ALA A 382 -7.65 1.69 -17.07
CA ALA A 382 -6.57 0.74 -16.92
C ALA A 382 -7.02 -0.71 -17.14
N GLN A 383 -6.19 -1.43 -17.89
CA GLN A 383 -6.32 -2.82 -18.28
C GLN A 383 -5.08 -3.58 -17.83
N TYR A 384 -5.28 -4.79 -17.33
CA TYR A 384 -4.22 -5.60 -16.74
C TYR A 384 -4.19 -6.98 -17.36
N MET A 385 -2.99 -7.53 -17.50
CA MET A 385 -2.79 -8.98 -17.61
C MET A 385 -2.03 -9.42 -16.37
N PHE A 386 -2.63 -10.34 -15.63
CA PHE A 386 -2.02 -11.04 -14.51
C PHE A 386 -1.46 -12.38 -14.97
N GLY A 387 -0.46 -12.89 -14.28
CA GLY A 387 0.05 -14.22 -14.54
C GLY A 387 0.60 -14.93 -13.33
N PHE A 388 0.57 -16.26 -13.42
CA PHE A 388 0.90 -17.17 -12.34
C PHE A 388 1.70 -18.35 -12.89
N VAL A 389 2.57 -18.93 -12.06
CA VAL A 389 3.43 -20.06 -12.45
C VAL A 389 3.37 -21.20 -11.44
N SER A 390 3.32 -22.43 -11.92
CA SER A 390 3.41 -23.66 -11.14
C SER A 390 4.57 -24.52 -11.65
N SER A 391 5.32 -25.12 -10.72
CA SER A 391 6.28 -26.19 -11.04
C SER A 391 5.74 -27.58 -10.68
N ASP A 392 4.52 -27.64 -10.12
CA ASP A 392 3.89 -28.83 -9.57
C ASP A 392 2.86 -29.44 -10.54
N GLY A 393 2.99 -29.14 -11.83
CA GLY A 393 2.06 -29.58 -12.87
C GLY A 393 0.87 -28.65 -13.10
N ILE A 394 0.00 -29.05 -14.03
CA ILE A 394 -1.13 -28.24 -14.52
C ILE A 394 -2.15 -27.88 -13.43
N THR A 395 -2.41 -28.80 -12.49
CA THR A 395 -3.26 -28.59 -11.31
C THR A 395 -2.44 -28.25 -10.04
N GLY A 396 -1.18 -27.86 -10.20
CA GLY A 396 -0.26 -27.61 -9.09
C GLY A 396 -0.54 -26.31 -8.33
N ASN A 397 0.30 -26.01 -7.33
CA ASN A 397 0.21 -24.75 -6.60
C ASN A 397 0.83 -23.62 -7.44
N TYR A 398 0.03 -22.62 -7.75
CA TYR A 398 0.47 -21.47 -8.53
C TYR A 398 1.04 -20.38 -7.63
N GLN A 399 1.99 -19.62 -8.16
CA GLN A 399 2.55 -18.44 -7.50
C GLN A 399 2.45 -17.24 -8.43
N PRO A 400 2.18 -16.02 -7.93
CA PRO A 400 2.13 -14.83 -8.76
C PRO A 400 3.47 -14.58 -9.47
N LEU A 401 3.45 -14.39 -10.78
CA LEU A 401 4.63 -13.94 -11.54
C LEU A 401 5.04 -12.54 -11.07
N ASN A 402 6.33 -12.22 -11.16
CA ASN A 402 6.89 -10.92 -10.75
C ASN A 402 6.65 -10.56 -9.28
N GLY A 403 6.34 -11.56 -8.44
CA GLY A 403 6.09 -11.42 -7.01
C GLY A 403 4.69 -10.91 -6.64
N ASN A 404 3.95 -10.31 -7.58
CA ASN A 404 2.60 -9.76 -7.32
C ASN A 404 1.60 -9.98 -8.45
N GLY A 405 1.92 -10.86 -9.40
CA GLY A 405 1.08 -11.31 -10.49
C GLY A 405 1.01 -10.36 -11.67
N LEU A 406 1.41 -9.08 -11.55
CA LEU A 406 1.31 -8.16 -12.68
C LEU A 406 2.28 -8.55 -13.80
N VAL A 407 1.75 -8.78 -14.99
CA VAL A 407 2.56 -9.05 -16.21
C VAL A 407 2.51 -7.87 -17.17
N LEU A 408 1.32 -7.28 -17.37
CA LEU A 408 1.11 -6.14 -18.23
C LEU A 408 0.13 -5.15 -17.61
N ALA A 409 0.44 -3.86 -17.71
CA ALA A 409 -0.45 -2.74 -17.44
C ALA A 409 -0.55 -1.83 -18.68
N SER A 410 -1.78 -1.67 -19.18
CA SER A 410 -2.15 -0.70 -20.20
C SER A 410 -3.08 0.33 -19.58
N ASP A 411 -2.72 1.60 -19.61
CA ASP A 411 -3.58 2.70 -19.16
C ASP A 411 -3.61 3.81 -20.21
N ASP A 412 -3.59 3.39 -21.49
CA ASP A 412 -3.54 4.26 -22.65
C ASP A 412 -4.62 5.35 -22.55
N GLN A 413 -4.16 6.60 -22.54
CA GLN A 413 -5.02 7.77 -22.44
C GLN A 413 -5.53 8.24 -23.80
N THR A 414 -5.05 7.63 -24.90
CA THR A 414 -5.54 7.88 -26.25
C THR A 414 -6.89 7.19 -26.50
N ALA A 415 -7.52 7.46 -27.64
CA ALA A 415 -8.79 6.83 -28.02
C ALA A 415 -8.63 5.36 -28.50
N ASN A 416 -7.50 4.71 -28.21
CA ASN A 416 -7.22 3.33 -28.61
C ASN A 416 -7.43 2.38 -27.44
N PHE A 417 -8.61 1.79 -27.41
CA PHE A 417 -8.96 0.78 -26.44
C PHE A 417 -8.43 -0.58 -26.90
N GLU A 418 -7.47 -1.13 -26.16
CA GLU A 418 -6.94 -2.48 -26.31
C GLU A 418 -7.31 -3.30 -25.07
N TYR A 419 -7.83 -4.50 -25.27
CA TYR A 419 -8.19 -5.41 -24.19
C TYR A 419 -8.15 -6.86 -24.66
N SER A 420 -8.46 -7.79 -23.74
CA SER A 420 -8.56 -9.21 -24.03
C SER A 420 -7.21 -9.84 -24.39
N PHE A 421 -6.18 -9.50 -23.59
CA PHE A 421 -4.81 -9.95 -23.79
C PHE A 421 -4.72 -11.47 -23.71
N LEU A 422 -4.08 -12.09 -24.70
CA LEU A 422 -3.86 -13.54 -24.77
C LEU A 422 -2.39 -13.82 -25.07
N VAL A 423 -1.78 -14.74 -24.33
CA VAL A 423 -0.37 -15.13 -24.49
C VAL A 423 -0.28 -16.40 -25.33
N ILE A 424 0.41 -16.30 -26.46
CA ILE A 424 0.62 -17.41 -27.38
C ILE A 424 2.03 -17.97 -27.16
N PRO A 425 2.15 -19.24 -26.72
CA PRO A 425 3.45 -19.86 -26.57
C PRO A 425 4.11 -20.10 -27.92
N ASN A 426 5.44 -20.11 -27.91
CA ASN A 426 6.25 -20.61 -29.00
C ASN A 426 7.17 -21.74 -28.51
N SER A 427 7.69 -22.51 -29.46
CA SER A 427 8.50 -23.70 -29.19
C SER A 427 9.99 -23.43 -28.91
N ASN A 428 10.53 -22.28 -29.32
CA ASN A 428 11.98 -22.17 -29.57
C ASN A 428 12.74 -21.11 -28.75
N ASN A 429 12.10 -20.38 -27.83
CA ASN A 429 12.80 -19.45 -26.94
C ASN A 429 11.96 -19.12 -25.69
N ASN A 430 12.46 -18.21 -24.86
CA ASN A 430 11.74 -17.65 -23.70
C ASN A 430 10.72 -16.56 -24.07
N ARG A 431 10.40 -16.38 -25.36
CA ARG A 431 9.40 -15.42 -25.84
C ARG A 431 8.03 -16.07 -25.99
N CYS A 432 6.99 -15.27 -25.84
CA CYS A 432 5.63 -15.56 -26.24
C CYS A 432 5.08 -14.34 -26.99
N MET A 433 4.05 -14.52 -27.81
CA MET A 433 3.35 -13.40 -28.47
C MET A 433 2.14 -12.99 -27.64
N ILE A 434 1.89 -11.69 -27.48
CA ILE A 434 0.67 -11.15 -26.89
C ILE A 434 -0.23 -10.66 -28.02
N THR A 435 -1.49 -11.09 -27.99
CA THR A 435 -2.55 -10.62 -28.88
C THR A 435 -3.70 -10.02 -28.08
N SER A 436 -4.50 -9.19 -28.73
CA SER A 436 -5.59 -8.41 -28.14
C SER A 436 -6.43 -7.82 -29.29
N PHE A 437 -7.62 -7.30 -28.99
CA PHE A 437 -8.40 -6.55 -29.97
C PHE A 437 -8.15 -5.05 -29.85
N LEU A 438 -8.47 -4.31 -30.92
CA LEU A 438 -8.40 -2.85 -30.97
C LEU A 438 -9.78 -2.26 -31.28
N ASN A 439 -10.29 -1.41 -30.38
CA ASN A 439 -11.48 -0.58 -30.55
C ASN A 439 -12.76 -1.35 -30.94
N ASN A 440 -12.89 -2.63 -30.57
CA ASN A 440 -13.98 -3.51 -31.00
C ASN A 440 -14.17 -3.56 -32.53
N ARG A 441 -13.08 -3.37 -33.29
CA ARG A 441 -13.10 -3.22 -34.75
C ARG A 441 -12.10 -4.12 -35.48
N SER A 442 -10.99 -4.42 -34.84
CA SER A 442 -9.85 -5.09 -35.48
C SER A 442 -8.99 -5.82 -34.46
N PHE A 443 -7.99 -6.55 -34.96
CA PHE A 443 -6.90 -7.05 -34.14
C PHE A 443 -5.95 -5.90 -33.78
N ALA A 444 -5.43 -5.88 -32.56
CA ALA A 444 -4.36 -4.96 -32.19
C ALA A 444 -3.01 -5.41 -32.76
N ALA A 445 -2.03 -4.50 -32.79
CA ALA A 445 -0.64 -4.85 -33.07
C ALA A 445 -0.11 -5.76 -31.97
N SER A 446 0.47 -6.89 -32.35
CA SER A 446 0.97 -7.88 -31.39
C SER A 446 2.37 -7.52 -30.89
N TYR A 447 2.77 -8.01 -29.72
CA TYR A 447 4.10 -7.75 -29.14
C TYR A 447 4.57 -8.93 -28.30
N GLU A 448 5.86 -8.95 -27.96
CA GLU A 448 6.47 -10.09 -27.28
C GLU A 448 6.46 -9.93 -25.75
N LEU A 449 6.23 -11.06 -25.09
CA LEU A 449 6.46 -11.28 -23.66
C LEU A 449 7.72 -12.13 -23.50
N GLU A 450 8.65 -11.71 -22.64
CA GLU A 450 9.70 -12.58 -22.10
C GLU A 450 9.21 -13.30 -20.86
N ILE A 451 9.53 -14.59 -20.72
CA ILE A 451 9.26 -15.39 -19.53
C ILE A 451 10.55 -16.06 -19.05
N ASN A 452 11.03 -15.70 -17.86
CA ASN A 452 12.21 -16.28 -17.23
C ASN A 452 11.86 -16.80 -15.83
N GLY A 453 11.51 -18.09 -15.75
CA GLY A 453 11.15 -18.73 -14.49
C GLY A 453 9.92 -18.09 -13.87
N ASN A 454 10.08 -17.34 -12.77
CA ASN A 454 8.99 -16.63 -12.09
C ASN A 454 8.89 -15.15 -12.45
N THR A 455 9.66 -14.68 -13.44
CA THR A 455 9.66 -13.29 -13.89
C THR A 455 9.25 -13.17 -15.35
N THR A 456 8.67 -12.03 -15.70
CA THR A 456 8.30 -11.69 -17.07
C THR A 456 8.66 -10.25 -17.41
N LYS A 457 8.75 -9.95 -18.70
CA LYS A 457 9.01 -8.60 -19.20
C LYS A 457 8.33 -8.39 -20.55
N ILE A 458 7.64 -7.27 -20.73
CA ILE A 458 7.11 -6.84 -22.01
C ILE A 458 8.24 -6.28 -22.88
N ILE A 459 8.30 -6.72 -24.13
CA ILE A 459 9.14 -6.10 -25.15
C ILE A 459 8.32 -5.01 -25.83
N ASN A 460 8.48 -3.80 -25.31
CA ASN A 460 7.65 -2.64 -25.62
C ASN A 460 8.39 -1.52 -26.36
N ASN A 461 9.56 -1.82 -26.91
CA ASN A 461 10.26 -0.95 -27.86
C ASN A 461 9.93 -1.28 -29.32
N LYS A 462 9.18 -2.36 -29.58
CA LYS A 462 8.71 -2.76 -30.90
C LYS A 462 7.38 -3.52 -30.84
N VAL A 463 6.61 -3.45 -31.92
CA VAL A 463 5.39 -4.24 -32.14
C VAL A 463 5.44 -4.90 -33.52
N TYR A 464 4.54 -5.85 -33.76
CA TYR A 464 4.36 -6.58 -35.01
C TYR A 464 3.08 -6.12 -35.72
N ASP A 465 2.80 -6.68 -36.90
CA ASP A 465 1.56 -6.37 -37.63
C ASP A 465 0.30 -6.70 -36.78
N GLN A 466 -0.82 -6.05 -37.10
CA GLN A 466 -2.09 -6.29 -36.40
C GLN A 466 -2.52 -7.77 -36.54
N GLY A 467 -2.74 -8.44 -35.41
CA GLY A 467 -3.10 -9.85 -35.35
C GLY A 467 -1.95 -10.82 -35.66
N ALA A 468 -0.68 -10.38 -35.58
CA ALA A 468 0.45 -11.27 -35.78
C ALA A 468 0.53 -12.34 -34.68
N LEU A 469 0.41 -13.61 -35.05
CA LEU A 469 0.47 -14.74 -34.11
C LEU A 469 1.89 -15.25 -33.88
N THR A 470 2.80 -14.95 -34.81
CA THR A 470 4.21 -15.36 -34.81
C THR A 470 5.07 -14.20 -35.33
N THR A 471 6.37 -14.20 -35.03
CA THR A 471 7.29 -13.22 -35.61
C THR A 471 7.57 -13.56 -37.07
N ASN A 472 7.54 -12.57 -37.96
CA ASN A 472 7.75 -12.71 -39.41
C ASN A 472 8.94 -11.87 -39.92
N GLY A 473 9.78 -11.38 -39.01
CA GLY A 473 10.92 -10.50 -39.30
C GLY A 473 10.57 -9.01 -39.49
N LYS A 474 9.29 -8.66 -39.70
CA LYS A 474 8.83 -7.27 -39.80
C LYS A 474 8.38 -6.77 -38.43
N SER A 475 8.84 -5.59 -38.02
CA SER A 475 8.44 -4.95 -36.77
C SER A 475 8.45 -3.44 -36.90
N TYR A 476 7.79 -2.78 -35.95
CA TYR A 476 7.64 -1.33 -35.90
C TYR A 476 8.14 -0.84 -34.55
N ASN A 477 9.05 0.13 -34.56
CA ASN A 477 9.55 0.72 -33.34
C ASN A 477 8.46 1.52 -32.63
N VAL A 478 8.35 1.33 -31.32
CA VAL A 478 7.43 2.06 -30.44
C VAL A 478 8.14 2.35 -29.11
N SER A 479 7.45 3.01 -28.20
CA SER A 479 7.91 3.21 -26.83
C SER A 479 6.92 2.59 -25.84
N PRO A 480 7.34 2.25 -24.62
CA PRO A 480 6.41 1.89 -23.55
C PRO A 480 5.37 3.00 -23.34
N GLN A 481 4.12 2.64 -23.03
CA GLN A 481 3.14 3.60 -22.54
C GLN A 481 3.68 4.36 -21.34
N LYS A 482 3.43 5.67 -21.33
CA LYS A 482 3.93 6.56 -20.27
C LYS A 482 3.24 6.26 -18.94
N ASN A 483 3.99 6.41 -17.86
CA ASN A 483 3.41 6.28 -16.53
C ASN A 483 2.56 7.50 -16.18
N THR A 484 1.32 7.28 -15.78
CA THR A 484 0.49 8.32 -15.17
C THR A 484 1.00 8.59 -13.75
N VAL A 485 1.26 9.87 -13.43
CA VAL A 485 1.81 10.28 -12.13
C VAL A 485 0.74 10.94 -11.27
N TYR A 486 0.45 10.32 -10.13
CA TYR A 486 -0.35 10.83 -9.03
C TYR A 486 0.59 11.18 -7.87
N SER A 487 0.70 12.47 -7.56
CA SER A 487 1.50 13.01 -6.46
C SER A 487 0.87 14.27 -5.89
N GLY A 488 0.89 14.42 -4.56
CA GLY A 488 0.28 15.52 -3.83
C GLY A 488 -1.20 15.29 -3.52
N TYR A 489 -1.91 16.36 -3.14
CA TYR A 489 -3.33 16.32 -2.81
C TYR A 489 -4.18 16.52 -4.07
N LEU A 490 -4.73 15.42 -4.60
CA LEU A 490 -5.39 15.40 -5.91
C LEU A 490 -6.85 15.02 -5.79
N PHE A 491 -7.68 15.63 -6.64
CA PHE A 491 -9.06 15.18 -6.84
C PHE A 491 -9.05 13.87 -7.63
N ASP A 492 -9.57 12.82 -7.02
CA ASP A 492 -9.69 11.51 -7.64
C ASP A 492 -11.12 10.97 -7.64
N GLY A 493 -12.08 11.75 -7.16
CA GLY A 493 -13.50 11.40 -7.17
C GLY A 493 -13.90 10.40 -6.09
N SER A 494 -13.06 10.19 -5.06
CA SER A 494 -13.44 9.34 -3.92
C SER A 494 -14.67 9.88 -3.17
N ALA A 495 -15.38 8.98 -2.48
CA ALA A 495 -16.50 9.39 -1.63
C ALA A 495 -16.05 10.11 -0.33
N PHE A 496 -14.75 10.18 -0.05
CA PHE A 496 -14.19 10.74 1.18
C PHE A 496 -13.66 12.17 0.96
N ASN A 497 -13.90 13.06 1.94
CA ASN A 497 -13.40 14.44 1.95
C ASN A 497 -13.61 15.21 0.63
N GLY A 498 -14.80 15.09 0.03
CA GLY A 498 -15.11 15.77 -1.24
C GLY A 498 -14.31 15.27 -2.45
N GLY A 499 -13.73 14.06 -2.39
CA GLY A 499 -13.07 13.41 -3.51
C GLY A 499 -11.58 13.66 -3.65
N TYR A 500 -10.91 14.14 -2.59
CA TYR A 500 -9.48 14.43 -2.60
C TYR A 500 -8.69 13.47 -1.74
N ARG A 501 -7.55 12.99 -2.27
CA ARG A 501 -6.61 12.13 -1.55
C ARG A 501 -5.16 12.54 -1.77
N TRP A 502 -4.31 12.21 -0.80
CA TRP A 502 -2.88 12.44 -0.91
C TRP A 502 -2.16 11.24 -1.50
N TYR A 503 -1.41 11.50 -2.57
CA TYR A 503 -0.57 10.52 -3.24
C TYR A 503 0.91 10.85 -3.08
N GLU A 504 1.74 9.82 -2.87
CA GLU A 504 3.19 9.91 -3.02
C GLU A 504 3.66 8.76 -3.92
N ASN A 505 4.30 9.11 -5.05
CA ASN A 505 4.78 8.15 -6.04
C ASN A 505 3.71 7.12 -6.46
N ASN A 506 2.51 7.60 -6.83
CA ASN A 506 1.35 6.79 -7.22
C ASN A 506 0.69 5.96 -6.10
N LYS A 507 1.24 5.97 -4.89
CA LYS A 507 0.67 5.29 -3.73
C LYS A 507 -0.17 6.23 -2.90
N LEU A 508 -1.21 5.69 -2.29
CA LEU A 508 -1.97 6.37 -1.26
C LEU A 508 -1.10 6.54 -0.01
N PHE A 509 -0.95 7.78 0.46
CA PHE A 509 -0.04 8.13 1.55
C PHE A 509 -0.68 7.98 2.93
N THR A 510 0.08 7.46 3.91
CA THR A 510 -0.32 7.45 5.32
C THR A 510 0.71 8.20 6.14
N GLY A 511 0.25 9.18 6.93
CA GLY A 511 1.09 9.98 7.81
C GLY A 511 0.81 11.48 7.73
N PHE A 512 1.71 12.28 8.30
CA PHE A 512 1.65 13.74 8.24
C PHE A 512 2.25 14.31 6.96
N ARG A 513 1.55 15.28 6.37
CA ARG A 513 2.07 16.09 5.27
C ARG A 513 1.78 17.56 5.48
N TYR A 514 2.83 18.38 5.37
CA TYR A 514 2.69 19.84 5.35
C TYR A 514 2.10 20.28 4.00
N TYR A 515 0.99 21.02 4.06
CA TYR A 515 0.26 21.50 2.89
C TYR A 515 -0.50 22.78 3.27
N CYS A 516 -0.61 23.76 2.38
CA CYS A 516 -1.41 24.98 2.59
C CYS A 516 -1.28 25.63 4.00
N GLY A 517 -0.06 25.73 4.52
CA GLY A 517 0.23 26.45 5.76
C GLY A 517 0.12 25.64 7.06
N SER A 518 -0.24 24.35 7.02
CA SER A 518 -0.32 23.49 8.22
C SER A 518 0.00 22.03 7.90
N TYR A 519 0.11 21.19 8.93
CA TYR A 519 0.20 19.74 8.79
C TYR A 519 -1.20 19.11 8.71
N TYR A 520 -1.34 18.13 7.84
CA TYR A 520 -2.55 17.31 7.70
C TYR A 520 -2.17 15.85 7.87
N TRP A 521 -3.03 15.08 8.53
CA TRP A 521 -2.87 13.63 8.60
C TRP A 521 -3.69 12.95 7.50
N PHE A 522 -3.06 12.02 6.80
CA PHE A 522 -3.69 11.17 5.79
C PHE A 522 -3.61 9.71 6.24
N ASP A 523 -4.67 8.94 5.99
CA ASP A 523 -4.70 7.48 6.17
C ASP A 523 -5.12 6.81 4.87
N GLU A 524 -4.17 6.14 4.21
CA GLU A 524 -4.30 5.67 2.82
C GLU A 524 -4.85 6.77 1.90
N GLY A 525 -4.24 7.95 1.97
CA GLY A 525 -4.56 9.13 1.19
C GLY A 525 -5.78 9.90 1.70
N ASP A 526 -6.62 9.31 2.55
CA ASP A 526 -7.82 9.97 3.09
C ASP A 526 -7.43 10.95 4.20
N ARG A 527 -7.77 12.24 4.03
CA ARG A 527 -7.55 13.26 5.07
C ARG A 527 -8.37 12.93 6.33
N GLN A 528 -7.75 13.01 7.49
CA GLN A 528 -8.44 12.72 8.76
C GLN A 528 -8.77 14.01 9.51
N ASN A 529 -10.01 14.14 9.99
CA ASN A 529 -10.53 15.34 10.66
C ASN A 529 -11.04 14.97 12.07
N ASN A 530 -10.92 15.91 13.02
CA ASN A 530 -11.39 15.78 14.41
C ASN A 530 -10.84 14.56 15.17
N CYS A 531 -9.58 14.19 14.97
CA CYS A 531 -9.01 12.97 15.55
C CYS A 531 -7.55 13.12 15.98
N PHE A 532 -7.17 12.27 16.92
CA PHE A 532 -5.80 12.16 17.44
C PHE A 532 -4.95 11.27 16.56
N HIS A 533 -3.68 11.62 16.41
CA HIS A 533 -2.68 10.87 15.64
C HIS A 533 -1.38 10.76 16.43
N GLU A 534 -0.76 9.60 16.36
CA GLU A 534 0.59 9.39 16.89
C GLU A 534 1.60 9.44 15.74
N ALA A 535 2.59 10.31 15.84
CA ALA A 535 3.64 10.46 14.86
C ALA A 535 4.92 10.97 15.53
N TRP A 536 6.09 10.58 15.06
CA TRP A 536 7.37 11.11 15.58
C TRP A 536 7.50 11.05 17.12
N GLY A 537 6.88 10.07 17.78
CA GLY A 537 6.89 9.92 19.24
C GLY A 537 5.99 10.89 20.02
N HIS A 538 5.11 11.64 19.34
CA HIS A 538 4.20 12.61 19.95
C HIS A 538 2.76 12.43 19.49
N ILE A 539 1.83 13.00 20.27
CA ILE A 539 0.39 12.99 19.97
C ILE A 539 0.01 14.33 19.35
N TYR A 540 -0.68 14.28 18.23
CA TYR A 540 -1.20 15.43 17.50
C TYR A 540 -2.72 15.31 17.41
N TYR A 541 -3.39 16.42 17.11
CA TYR A 541 -4.83 16.43 16.82
C TYR A 541 -5.10 17.21 15.55
N THR A 542 -5.90 16.65 14.63
CA THR A 542 -6.40 17.38 13.46
C THR A 542 -7.79 17.93 13.74
N GLY A 543 -8.02 19.21 13.46
CA GLY A 543 -9.30 19.89 13.65
C GLY A 543 -10.34 19.51 12.59
N ALA A 544 -11.49 20.21 12.61
CA ALA A 544 -12.60 19.94 11.70
C ALA A 544 -12.27 20.19 10.21
N ASP A 545 -11.35 21.11 9.94
CA ASP A 545 -10.82 21.38 8.60
C ASP A 545 -9.64 20.46 8.22
N GLY A 546 -9.25 19.53 9.10
CA GLY A 546 -8.16 18.58 8.93
C GLY A 546 -6.77 19.11 9.28
N ARG A 547 -6.64 20.40 9.64
CA ARG A 547 -5.35 20.99 10.03
C ARG A 547 -4.94 20.51 11.42
N ALA A 548 -3.66 20.23 11.60
CA ALA A 548 -3.08 20.05 12.92
C ALA A 548 -3.29 21.34 13.73
N VAL A 549 -3.82 21.19 14.94
CA VAL A 549 -4.16 22.32 15.82
C VAL A 549 -2.95 22.77 16.64
N GLN A 550 -3.02 24.00 17.13
CA GLN A 550 -2.03 24.61 18.02
C GLN A 550 -2.73 25.27 19.20
N GLY A 551 -1.96 25.58 20.23
CA GLY A 551 -2.46 26.29 21.40
C GLY A 551 -3.47 25.49 22.21
N HIS A 552 -4.31 26.22 22.96
CA HIS A 552 -5.38 25.65 23.78
C HIS A 552 -6.56 25.21 22.93
N GLN A 553 -6.95 23.94 23.08
CA GLN A 553 -8.02 23.31 22.31
C GLN A 553 -8.95 22.55 23.25
N ARG A 554 -10.25 22.81 23.15
CA ARG A 554 -11.27 22.08 23.91
C ARG A 554 -11.78 20.89 23.11
N ILE A 555 -11.29 19.69 23.42
CA ILE A 555 -11.60 18.45 22.69
C ILE A 555 -12.25 17.46 23.66
N ASN A 556 -13.43 16.93 23.30
CA ASN A 556 -14.20 15.99 24.13
C ASN A 556 -14.38 16.49 25.59
N GLY A 557 -14.53 17.80 25.78
CA GLY A 557 -14.74 18.42 27.09
C GLY A 557 -13.46 18.71 27.89
N GLN A 558 -12.29 18.27 27.42
CA GLN A 558 -10.98 18.54 28.05
C GLN A 558 -10.28 19.71 27.36
N ASP A 559 -9.60 20.57 28.13
CA ASP A 559 -8.70 21.60 27.61
C ASP A 559 -7.30 21.00 27.44
N LEU A 560 -6.83 20.96 26.20
CA LEU A 560 -5.57 20.33 25.80
C LEU A 560 -4.69 21.36 25.09
N TYR A 561 -3.41 21.39 25.43
CA TYR A 561 -2.46 22.36 24.86
C TYR A 561 -1.52 21.70 23.84
N PHE A 562 -1.56 22.13 22.59
CA PHE A 562 -0.76 21.56 21.47
C PHE A 562 0.46 22.41 21.09
N GLY A 563 0.86 23.35 21.95
CA GLY A 563 1.97 24.28 21.70
C GLY A 563 1.63 25.39 20.70
N ASP A 564 2.21 26.57 20.88
CA ASP A 564 2.08 27.73 19.99
C ASP A 564 3.37 28.03 19.18
N ASP A 565 4.31 27.09 19.17
CA ASP A 565 5.68 27.26 18.70
C ASP A 565 5.97 26.59 17.34
N GLY A 566 4.92 26.23 16.60
CA GLY A 566 5.06 25.53 15.31
C GLY A 566 5.23 24.01 15.43
N THR A 567 5.11 23.43 16.63
CA THR A 567 5.34 21.98 16.81
C THR A 567 4.09 21.11 16.83
N TYR A 568 2.90 21.67 17.08
CA TYR A 568 1.57 21.04 16.93
C TYR A 568 1.25 19.82 17.82
N TYR A 569 2.17 19.38 18.70
CA TYR A 569 1.95 18.21 19.54
C TYR A 569 1.49 18.55 20.95
N LEU A 570 0.66 17.66 21.50
CA LEU A 570 0.11 17.73 22.85
C LEU A 570 1.22 17.81 23.90
N ARG A 571 1.18 18.86 24.72
CA ARG A 571 2.08 19.04 25.87
C ARG A 571 1.60 18.20 27.05
N SER A 572 2.47 17.33 27.53
CA SER A 572 2.31 16.59 28.79
C SER A 572 3.05 17.23 29.97
N SER A 573 3.90 18.23 29.71
CA SER A 573 4.74 18.91 30.70
C SER A 573 4.72 20.43 30.51
N GLY A 574 4.84 21.17 31.60
CA GLY A 574 4.86 22.64 31.63
C GLY A 574 3.76 23.25 32.49
N TYR A 575 3.63 24.58 32.47
CA TYR A 575 2.55 25.29 33.15
C TYR A 575 1.31 25.33 32.27
N LEU A 576 0.44 24.33 32.42
CA LEU A 576 -0.70 24.07 31.53
C LEU A 576 -2.00 24.54 32.19
N TYR A 577 -2.91 25.08 31.39
CA TYR A 577 -4.28 25.37 31.83
C TYR A 577 -5.08 24.08 31.91
N ASP A 578 -5.76 23.86 33.04
CA ASP A 578 -6.61 22.70 33.28
C ASP A 578 -7.98 23.07 33.90
N GLY A 579 -8.27 24.38 33.98
CA GLY A 579 -9.53 24.89 34.52
C GLY A 579 -9.67 24.75 36.05
N SER A 580 -8.60 24.44 36.77
CA SER A 580 -8.63 24.43 38.24
C SER A 580 -8.96 25.82 38.81
N SER A 581 -9.49 25.87 40.04
CA SER A 581 -9.70 27.13 40.75
C SER A 581 -8.39 27.80 41.20
N GLN A 582 -7.23 27.22 40.86
CA GLN A 582 -5.91 27.62 41.33
C GLN A 582 -5.18 28.42 40.25
N ASN A 583 -4.46 29.47 40.66
CA ASN A 583 -3.63 30.31 39.80
C ASN A 583 -4.25 30.72 38.44
N GLY A 584 -5.55 31.04 38.40
CA GLY A 584 -6.25 31.41 37.16
C GLY A 584 -6.45 30.26 36.18
N GLY A 585 -6.49 29.01 36.68
CA GLY A 585 -6.70 27.80 35.89
C GLY A 585 -5.44 27.05 35.49
N TYR A 586 -4.26 27.48 35.91
CA TYR A 586 -2.98 26.90 35.49
C TYR A 586 -2.30 26.10 36.60
N ARG A 587 -1.80 24.91 36.25
CA ARG A 587 -0.93 24.09 37.10
C ARG A 587 0.27 23.55 36.33
N TRP A 588 1.36 23.29 37.05
CA TRP A 588 2.55 22.68 36.47
C TRP A 588 2.44 21.17 36.41
N TYR A 589 2.66 20.63 35.22
CA TYR A 589 2.70 19.21 34.94
C TYR A 589 4.11 18.76 34.54
N GLU A 590 4.46 17.53 34.90
CA GLU A 590 5.56 16.78 34.33
C GLU A 590 5.06 15.39 33.96
N ASP A 591 5.15 15.03 32.68
CA ASP A 591 4.69 13.76 32.11
C ASP A 591 3.25 13.42 32.50
N GLY A 592 2.38 14.43 32.46
CA GLY A 592 0.96 14.33 32.79
C GLY A 592 0.66 14.31 34.29
N LYS A 593 1.67 14.45 35.17
CA LYS A 593 1.50 14.44 36.63
C LYS A 593 1.72 15.82 37.23
N LEU A 594 0.96 16.14 38.27
CA LEU A 594 1.11 17.40 39.01
C LEU A 594 2.48 17.45 39.68
N TYR A 595 3.23 18.51 39.38
CA TYR A 595 4.61 18.65 39.82
C TYR A 595 4.73 19.32 41.19
N THR A 596 5.66 18.85 42.02
CA THR A 596 6.06 19.52 43.27
C THR A 596 7.56 19.76 43.25
N GLY A 597 7.96 21.01 43.45
CA GLY A 597 9.38 21.41 43.46
C GLY A 597 9.64 22.72 42.72
N PHE A 598 10.91 22.96 42.41
CA PHE A 598 11.36 24.14 41.66
C PHE A 598 11.38 23.90 40.16
N ARG A 599 10.75 24.80 39.40
CA ARG A 599 10.89 24.82 37.94
C ARG A 599 11.23 26.17 37.37
N TYR A 600 12.21 26.17 36.47
CA TYR A 600 12.64 27.37 35.78
C TYR A 600 11.63 27.69 34.67
N TYR A 601 11.05 28.87 34.73
CA TYR A 601 10.00 29.33 33.83
C TYR A 601 10.09 30.85 33.71
N MET A 602 9.84 31.43 32.53
CA MET A 602 9.84 32.88 32.29
C MET A 602 11.02 33.67 32.94
N GLY A 603 12.23 33.10 32.89
CA GLY A 603 13.46 33.79 33.32
C GLY A 603 13.81 33.67 34.81
N THR A 604 13.10 32.87 35.61
CA THR A 604 13.45 32.60 37.02
C THR A 604 12.89 31.25 37.48
N TYR A 605 13.21 30.84 38.70
CA TYR A 605 12.63 29.66 39.34
C TYR A 605 11.30 29.98 40.01
N TYR A 606 10.34 29.07 39.89
CA TYR A 606 9.05 29.10 40.56
C TYR A 606 8.89 27.83 41.41
N TRP A 607 8.17 27.95 42.53
CA TRP A 607 7.89 26.81 43.40
C TRP A 607 6.45 26.32 43.21
N PHE A 608 6.30 25.02 42.98
CA PHE A 608 5.00 24.37 42.80
C PHE A 608 4.75 23.33 43.88
N ILE A 609 3.50 23.19 44.31
CA ILE A 609 3.03 22.09 45.15
C ILE A 609 1.81 21.51 44.47
N ASN A 610 1.86 20.23 44.09
CA ASN A 610 0.83 19.56 43.29
C ASN A 610 0.39 20.41 42.09
N GLY A 611 1.38 20.96 41.38
CA GLY A 611 1.22 21.83 40.22
C GLY A 611 0.79 23.26 40.53
N VAL A 612 0.35 23.58 41.74
CA VAL A 612 -0.08 24.94 42.12
C VAL A 612 1.13 25.81 42.42
N ARG A 613 1.26 26.93 41.71
CA ARG A 613 2.31 27.93 41.93
C ARG A 613 2.12 28.58 43.29
N GLN A 614 3.14 28.50 44.14
CA GLN A 614 3.16 29.16 45.44
C GLN A 614 3.78 30.56 45.30
N ASN A 615 3.06 31.58 45.78
CA ASN A 615 3.53 32.97 45.80
C ASN A 615 4.51 33.20 46.96
N ALA A 616 4.39 34.28 47.74
CA ALA A 616 5.41 34.68 48.69
C ALA A 616 5.77 33.60 49.71
N GLY A 617 7.06 33.44 49.99
CA GLY A 617 7.53 32.66 51.14
C GLY A 617 8.80 31.86 50.94
N TRP A 618 9.27 31.31 52.06
CA TRP A 618 10.47 30.48 52.14
C TRP A 618 10.28 29.09 51.56
N ARG A 619 11.28 28.62 50.80
CA ARG A 619 11.32 27.30 50.15
C ARG A 619 12.66 26.63 50.42
N SER A 620 12.68 25.30 50.47
CA SER A 620 13.91 24.52 50.65
C SER A 620 14.05 23.51 49.53
N ALA A 621 15.19 23.51 48.85
CA ALA A 621 15.53 22.55 47.79
C ALA A 621 17.05 22.42 47.67
N TRP A 622 17.53 21.24 47.26
CA TRP A 622 18.97 20.99 47.09
C TRP A 622 19.83 21.36 48.32
N GLY A 623 19.28 21.23 49.53
CA GLY A 623 19.95 21.60 50.79
C GLY A 623 20.06 23.10 51.06
N MET A 624 19.49 23.95 50.19
CA MET A 624 19.56 25.40 50.26
C MET A 624 18.19 26.02 50.51
N LYS A 625 18.18 27.26 51.01
CA LYS A 625 16.95 28.05 51.22
C LYS A 625 16.78 29.09 50.14
N TYR A 626 15.54 29.30 49.72
CA TYR A 626 15.14 30.25 48.69
C TYR A 626 13.94 31.04 49.18
N TYR A 627 13.68 32.19 48.58
CA TYR A 627 12.45 32.94 48.79
C TYR A 627 11.77 33.24 47.46
N THR A 628 10.48 32.96 47.37
CA THR A 628 9.65 33.38 46.24
C THR A 628 8.89 34.65 46.60
N ASP A 629 8.72 35.58 45.67
CA ASP A 629 7.97 36.83 45.86
C ASP A 629 6.45 36.63 45.71
N ASP A 630 5.68 37.72 45.77
CA ASP A 630 4.21 37.72 45.63
C ASP A 630 3.72 37.19 44.27
N SER A 631 4.58 37.16 43.25
CA SER A 631 4.30 36.55 41.96
C SER A 631 4.79 35.10 41.85
N GLY A 632 5.42 34.57 42.91
CA GLY A 632 5.99 33.23 42.99
C GLY A 632 7.39 33.11 42.38
N ARG A 633 8.03 34.23 42.01
CA ARG A 633 9.35 34.26 41.40
C ARG A 633 10.42 34.13 42.48
N ALA A 634 11.39 33.24 42.31
CA ALA A 634 12.57 33.20 43.16
C ALA A 634 13.34 34.52 43.04
N VAL A 635 13.63 35.13 44.20
CA VAL A 635 14.27 36.44 44.27
C VAL A 635 15.79 36.35 44.15
N GLN A 636 16.41 37.46 43.76
CA GLN A 636 17.86 37.65 43.70
C GLN A 636 18.28 38.89 44.48
N GLY A 637 19.57 39.00 44.73
CA GLY A 637 20.18 40.15 45.37
C GLY A 637 19.83 40.29 46.85
N ILE A 638 19.98 41.51 47.35
CA ILE A 638 19.63 41.85 48.73
C ILE A 638 18.13 42.11 48.80
N GLN A 639 17.43 41.32 49.60
CA GLN A 639 15.99 41.40 49.78
C GLN A 639 15.65 41.59 51.25
N LYS A 640 14.65 42.43 51.53
CA LYS A 640 14.12 42.63 52.89
C LYS A 640 12.83 41.83 53.04
N ILE A 641 12.86 40.80 53.88
CA ILE A 641 11.75 39.87 54.12
C ILE A 641 11.40 39.96 55.60
N ASP A 642 10.14 40.29 55.91
CA ASP A 642 9.64 40.43 57.29
C ASP A 642 10.55 41.28 58.20
N GLY A 643 11.09 42.38 57.66
CA GLY A 643 11.96 43.30 58.38
C GLY A 643 13.44 42.90 58.44
N THR A 644 13.80 41.70 58.00
CA THR A 644 15.18 41.17 58.01
C THR A 644 15.77 41.16 56.61
N TYR A 645 17.06 41.52 56.48
CA TYR A 645 17.75 41.50 55.19
C TYR A 645 18.42 40.15 54.92
N TYR A 646 18.26 39.66 53.69
CA TYR A 646 18.81 38.41 53.18
C TYR A 646 19.50 38.65 51.84
N ASN A 647 20.51 37.84 51.53
CA ASN A 647 21.23 37.91 50.26
C ASN A 647 21.00 36.62 49.49
N PHE A 648 20.39 36.73 48.31
CA PHE A 648 20.08 35.61 47.41
C PHE A 648 21.02 35.53 46.19
N GLY A 649 22.06 36.38 46.16
CA GLY A 649 23.01 36.46 45.06
C GLY A 649 22.46 37.10 43.78
N ASN A 650 23.35 37.63 42.94
CA ASN A 650 23.03 38.24 41.63
C ASN A 650 23.63 37.41 40.47
N ASP A 651 23.95 36.16 40.74
CA ASP A 651 24.74 35.24 39.89
C ASP A 651 23.91 34.04 39.43
N ASN A 652 22.57 34.16 39.42
CA ASN A 652 21.65 33.08 39.06
C ASN A 652 21.67 31.88 40.02
N SER A 653 22.14 32.06 41.26
CA SER A 653 22.09 31.02 42.29
C SER A 653 20.79 31.01 43.11
N TYR A 654 20.15 32.17 43.30
CA TYR A 654 18.83 32.37 43.97
C TYR A 654 18.69 31.90 45.42
N TYR A 655 19.67 31.20 45.98
CA TYR A 655 19.63 30.73 47.36
C TYR A 655 20.21 31.74 48.35
N GLU A 656 19.68 31.70 49.57
CA GLU A 656 20.11 32.52 50.69
C GLU A 656 21.53 32.17 51.11
N ARG A 657 22.35 33.20 51.27
CA ARG A 657 23.73 33.10 51.74
C ARG A 657 24.06 34.23 52.71
N GLY A 658 24.87 33.93 53.71
CA GLY A 658 25.43 34.96 54.58
C GLY A 658 26.31 35.94 53.83
N GLY A 659 26.43 37.17 54.34
CA GLY A 659 27.25 38.20 53.73
C GLY A 659 27.25 39.52 54.48
N TYR A 660 28.11 40.44 54.03
CA TYR A 660 28.14 41.82 54.51
C TYR A 660 27.13 42.65 53.71
N ILE A 661 25.96 42.90 54.32
CA ILE A 661 24.78 43.44 53.65
C ILE A 661 24.55 44.89 54.08
N TYR A 662 24.22 45.76 53.12
CA TYR A 662 23.76 47.12 53.43
C TYR A 662 22.32 47.08 53.94
N ASP A 663 22.10 47.51 55.16
CA ASP A 663 20.79 47.53 55.80
C ASP A 663 20.34 48.91 56.28
N GLY A 664 21.20 49.93 56.10
CA GLY A 664 20.94 51.31 56.50
C GLY A 664 21.23 51.62 57.97
N SER A 665 21.93 50.73 58.69
CA SER A 665 22.36 50.99 60.07
C SER A 665 23.28 52.21 60.21
N SER A 666 23.28 52.87 61.37
CA SER A 666 24.22 53.97 61.66
C SER A 666 25.67 53.50 61.85
N GLN A 667 25.93 52.20 61.76
CA GLN A 667 27.20 51.55 62.02
C GLN A 667 27.89 51.17 60.71
N ASN A 668 29.22 51.29 60.67
CA ASN A 668 30.05 50.87 59.52
C ASN A 668 29.55 51.32 58.14
N GLY A 669 29.04 52.55 58.02
CA GLY A 669 28.54 53.09 56.75
C GLY A 669 27.28 52.40 56.22
N GLY A 670 26.47 51.79 57.10
CA GLY A 670 25.21 51.13 56.73
C GLY A 670 25.30 49.63 56.51
N TYR A 671 26.46 49.01 56.73
CA TYR A 671 26.68 47.58 56.48
C TYR A 671 26.82 46.76 57.77
N ARG A 672 26.11 45.64 57.83
CA ARG A 672 26.26 44.61 58.87
C ARG A 672 26.40 43.22 58.28
N TRP A 673 27.09 42.32 58.98
CA TRP A 673 27.22 40.93 58.57
C TRP A 673 26.02 40.12 59.03
N TYR A 674 25.36 39.47 58.08
CA TYR A 674 24.26 38.56 58.30
C TYR A 674 24.66 37.13 57.96
N ASN A 675 24.17 36.17 58.73
CA ASN A 675 24.23 34.74 58.41
C ASN A 675 22.88 34.10 58.73
N ASP A 676 22.24 33.45 57.76
CA ASP A 676 20.91 32.84 57.91
C ASP A 676 19.86 33.84 58.45
N GLY A 677 19.93 35.10 58.03
CA GLY A 677 19.06 36.20 58.49
C GLY A 677 19.37 36.74 59.90
N LYS A 678 20.40 36.24 60.58
CA LYS A 678 20.79 36.71 61.92
C LYS A 678 22.06 37.54 61.85
N LEU A 679 22.13 38.53 62.74
CA LEU A 679 23.35 39.33 62.93
C LEU A 679 24.48 38.42 63.45
N PHE A 680 25.60 38.42 62.73
CA PHE A 680 26.71 37.52 63.01
C PHE A 680 27.65 38.10 64.05
N THR A 681 28.00 37.29 65.06
CA THR A 681 29.06 37.59 66.02
C THR A 681 30.16 36.54 65.90
N GLY A 682 31.40 36.99 65.71
CA GLY A 682 32.57 36.12 65.54
C GLY A 682 33.50 36.57 64.43
N PHE A 683 34.48 35.72 64.10
CA PHE A 683 35.38 35.93 62.96
C PHE A 683 34.77 35.45 61.65
N ARG A 684 34.92 36.26 60.61
CA ARG A 684 34.57 35.88 59.25
C ARG A 684 35.65 36.25 58.27
N TYR A 685 36.05 35.29 57.45
CA TYR A 685 36.94 35.56 56.34
C TYR A 685 36.18 36.29 55.23
N TYR A 686 36.67 37.46 54.84
CA TYR A 686 36.07 38.32 53.84
C TYR A 686 37.17 39.18 53.20
N MET A 687 37.11 39.48 51.91
CA MET A 687 38.08 40.35 51.21
C MET A 687 39.57 40.09 51.56
N GLY A 688 39.95 38.81 51.62
CA GLY A 688 41.34 38.38 51.78
C GLY A 688 41.90 38.34 53.20
N THR A 689 41.09 38.55 54.24
CA THR A 689 41.52 38.41 55.65
C THR A 689 40.32 38.11 56.57
N TYR A 690 40.56 37.83 57.85
CA TYR A 690 39.50 37.72 58.85
C TYR A 690 39.07 39.08 59.37
N TYR A 691 37.77 39.24 59.60
CA TYR A 691 37.17 40.40 60.22
C TYR A 691 36.37 39.96 61.45
N TRP A 692 36.40 40.75 62.52
CA TRP A 692 35.62 40.47 63.74
C TRP A 692 34.30 41.25 63.72
N PHE A 693 33.20 40.56 63.94
CA PHE A 693 31.87 41.15 64.02
C PHE A 693 31.26 40.91 65.41
N VAL A 694 30.52 41.89 65.89
CA VAL A 694 29.64 41.77 67.07
C VAL A 694 28.28 42.31 66.66
N ASP A 695 27.25 41.48 66.76
CA ASP A 695 25.90 41.77 66.28
C ASP A 695 25.91 42.33 64.85
N GLY A 696 26.71 41.69 63.99
CA GLY A 696 26.92 42.04 62.59
C GLY A 696 27.74 43.32 62.37
N VAL A 697 28.08 44.07 63.41
CA VAL A 697 28.89 45.29 63.34
C VAL A 697 30.37 44.89 63.31
N ARG A 698 31.08 45.21 62.22
CA ARG A 698 32.54 45.08 62.12
C ARG A 698 33.19 45.89 63.23
N GLN A 699 34.06 45.25 63.99
CA GLN A 699 34.87 45.90 65.01
C GLN A 699 36.26 46.21 64.45
N ASN A 700 36.68 47.46 64.59
CA ASN A 700 37.98 47.93 64.09
C ASN A 700 39.10 47.61 65.11
N ALA A 701 40.05 48.54 65.33
CA ALA A 701 41.28 48.30 66.08
C ALA A 701 41.04 47.55 67.42
N GLY A 702 41.74 46.43 67.63
CA GLY A 702 41.77 45.78 68.95
C GLY A 702 42.03 44.29 68.96
N TRP A 703 42.33 43.80 70.17
CA TRP A 703 42.56 42.38 70.46
C TRP A 703 41.26 41.58 70.46
N ARG A 704 41.30 40.36 69.89
CA ARG A 704 40.18 39.43 69.79
C ARG A 704 40.65 38.01 70.14
N GLU A 705 39.75 37.18 70.64
CA GLU A 705 40.03 35.79 70.94
C GLU A 705 38.99 34.89 70.28
N ALA A 706 39.45 33.87 69.56
CA ALA A 706 38.62 32.86 68.92
C ALA A 706 39.42 31.59 68.67
N TRP A 707 38.76 30.44 68.66
CA TRP A 707 39.41 29.14 68.47
C TRP A 707 40.60 28.88 69.43
N GLY A 708 40.56 29.46 70.63
CA GLY A 708 41.65 29.38 71.62
C GLY A 708 42.89 30.22 71.28
N MET A 709 42.85 31.02 70.21
CA MET A 709 43.95 31.84 69.72
C MET A 709 43.64 33.32 69.84
N LYS A 710 44.68 34.15 69.91
CA LYS A 710 44.58 35.61 70.05
C LYS A 710 44.91 36.31 68.74
N TYR A 711 44.09 37.25 68.33
CA TYR A 711 44.18 37.99 67.06
C TYR A 711 44.17 39.48 67.34
N TYR A 712 44.63 40.28 66.37
CA TYR A 712 44.45 41.73 66.39
C TYR A 712 43.82 42.18 65.08
N THR A 713 42.73 42.95 65.16
CA THR A 713 42.14 43.62 64.00
C THR A 713 42.67 45.05 63.92
N ASP A 714 43.03 45.54 62.73
CA ASP A 714 43.54 46.89 62.50
C ASP A 714 42.42 47.95 62.52
N ALA A 715 42.78 49.21 62.22
CA ALA A 715 41.83 50.34 62.15
C ALA A 715 40.69 50.15 61.13
N ASN A 716 40.86 49.25 60.16
CA ASN A 716 39.85 48.89 59.16
C ASN A 716 39.11 47.59 59.51
N GLY A 717 39.41 46.97 60.66
CA GLY A 717 38.83 45.72 61.15
C GLY A 717 39.46 44.47 60.54
N ARG A 718 40.56 44.61 59.77
CA ARG A 718 41.27 43.50 59.14
C ARG A 718 42.17 42.82 60.17
N ALA A 719 42.08 41.50 60.31
CA ALA A 719 43.05 40.75 61.09
C ALA A 719 44.44 40.93 60.46
N VAL A 720 45.41 41.32 61.30
CA VAL A 720 46.78 41.61 60.87
C VAL A 720 47.62 40.35 60.73
N GLN A 721 48.70 40.44 59.95
CA GLN A 721 49.71 39.39 59.79
C GLN A 721 51.11 39.96 59.92
N GLY A 722 52.08 39.07 60.10
CA GLY A 722 53.48 39.42 60.23
C GLY A 722 53.78 40.20 61.49
N ASP A 723 54.90 40.91 61.47
CA ASP A 723 55.34 41.78 62.55
C ASP A 723 54.49 43.04 62.62
N GLN A 724 53.88 43.27 63.77
CA GLN A 724 52.98 44.39 64.02
C GLN A 724 53.38 45.10 65.31
N MET A 725 53.38 46.43 65.27
CA MET A 725 53.58 47.27 66.45
C MET A 725 52.20 47.68 66.98
N ILE A 726 51.83 47.21 68.17
CA ILE A 726 50.54 47.50 68.81
C ILE A 726 50.83 48.06 70.21
N ASP A 727 50.32 49.26 70.49
CA ASP A 727 50.50 49.96 71.77
C ASP A 727 51.97 50.01 72.26
N GLY A 728 52.91 50.18 71.31
CA GLY A 728 54.35 50.28 71.58
C GLY A 728 55.08 48.95 71.83
N ARG A 729 54.44 47.80 71.58
CA ARG A 729 55.07 46.47 71.65
C ARG A 729 54.98 45.74 70.30
N HIS A 730 56.04 45.01 69.97
CA HIS A 730 56.09 44.13 68.80
C HIS A 730 55.36 42.81 69.07
N TYR A 731 54.53 42.41 68.13
CA TYR A 731 53.76 41.16 68.12
C TYR A 731 53.81 40.54 66.73
N PHE A 732 54.02 39.22 66.62
CA PHE A 732 54.06 38.51 65.35
C PHE A 732 52.82 37.64 65.16
N PHE A 733 52.06 37.87 64.08
CA PHE A 733 50.77 37.20 63.82
C PHE A 733 50.84 36.13 62.71
N GLY A 734 52.04 35.66 62.37
CA GLY A 734 52.28 34.72 61.27
C GLY A 734 52.15 35.35 59.87
N ASN A 735 52.79 34.75 58.87
CA ASN A 735 52.77 35.20 57.46
C ASN A 735 52.13 34.16 56.51
N ASP A 736 51.47 33.14 57.06
CA ASP A 736 51.04 31.93 56.36
C ASP A 736 49.51 31.81 56.22
N GLY A 737 48.76 32.90 56.45
CA GLY A 737 47.29 32.83 56.44
C GLY A 737 46.65 32.55 57.80
N SER A 738 47.43 32.47 58.89
CA SER A 738 46.91 32.11 60.21
C SER A 738 46.39 33.28 61.07
N TYR A 739 46.97 34.48 60.95
CA TYR A 739 46.52 35.75 61.56
C TYR A 739 46.51 35.81 63.11
N TYR A 740 46.92 34.76 63.82
CA TYR A 740 46.97 34.76 65.29
C TYR A 740 48.37 35.01 65.84
N LEU A 741 48.44 35.59 67.04
CA LEU A 741 49.65 35.91 67.78
C LEU A 741 50.46 34.64 68.10
N ARG A 742 51.75 34.67 67.79
CA ARG A 742 52.73 33.60 68.10
C ARG A 742 53.58 33.89 69.32
#